data_AF-A0A368VPY4-F1
#
_entry.id   AF-A0A368VPY4-F1
#
_cell.length_a   1.000
_cell.length_b   1.000
_cell.length_c   1.000
_cell.angle_alpha   90.00
_cell.angle_beta   90.00
_cell.angle_gamma   90.00
#
_symmetry.space_group_name_H-M   'P 1'
#
loop_
_entity.id
_entity.type
_entity.pdbx_description
1 polymer ?
#
loop_
_entity_poly.entity_id
_entity_poly.type
_entity_poly.pdbx_seq_one_letter_code
_entity_poly.pdbx_strand_id
1 'polypeptide(L)'
;MRGPWRAALALALHIGFFALPSALVVGLFGIAALAYRYEPDNGLRAGLATAVVAGLIGLGMRTVLRIPTRPRGTSVGRSTQPQLWSTVERIADTAGVAEPDQIRIVSEPGVNVREDTVLLGLHPRKRYLEIGLPLIAGLSVSELRALLAHELGRTGAGSKLKAAVHRTTTGVERTAAGMIGGPTKWLFTGYVRLYTAVTAPIMRDLESSGDTVAAQLEGKRVTTTALRKVTGIELGWRDYSREYLSMAVAVARTPDLLLGFRAFLEHPDRSKELAERAKQAISDENAHGDHERTSGLTVGQRIQALKRLADRDDEPDDRPAMALVREPRRTIPALEDRLMVDGLGTRVPWPELGRMAGAAEAAHQAARLSASVLHSGVSSDTTVAGVLACLHQGQGADLINPVLDPGLNPDEVDQAVIDTITELLGAAVVDALVCAGHAHHELDWGGPCQVRLAHGQLLDPDRLVRPAVVDPRLIPGLHRHLVHLGVPLDHSRPAAEEPDAVLAGIVSPVRYSSRLHDLLVTDRGLLFVPSASGLVSSLLAGALTLVRRKENRQLEKLESTPIAELRERADAQWVDSRDIATARLSQRGAGWMLSLELYLDDYAVSKIDPAGTVPGDDDLALLEVHSTPDSGARGAPYGGLDRVMGARMRVEDQQTRDE
;
A
#
# COMPACT_ATOMS: atom_id res chain seq x y z
N MET A 1 43.27 7.10 -7.61
CA MET A 1 43.81 5.90 -6.91
C MET A 1 43.24 5.81 -5.49
N ARG A 2 42.01 5.30 -5.28
CA ARG A 2 41.37 5.23 -3.94
C ARG A 2 40.41 4.03 -3.73
N GLY A 3 40.49 2.99 -4.56
CA GLY A 3 39.47 1.93 -4.63
C GLY A 3 39.53 0.80 -3.58
N PRO A 4 40.69 0.14 -3.35
CA PRO A 4 40.68 -1.14 -2.61
C PRO A 4 40.57 -0.97 -1.09
N TRP A 5 41.13 0.09 -0.51
CA TRP A 5 41.16 0.26 0.95
C TRP A 5 39.76 0.46 1.56
N ARG A 6 38.85 1.16 0.85
CA ARG A 6 37.48 1.36 1.31
C ARG A 6 36.68 0.06 1.30
N ALA A 7 36.88 -0.75 0.27
CA ALA A 7 36.21 -2.03 0.18
C ALA A 7 36.78 -3.02 1.21
N ALA A 8 38.08 -2.97 1.49
CA ALA A 8 38.69 -3.68 2.60
C ALA A 8 38.16 -3.19 3.96
N LEU A 9 38.01 -1.89 4.17
CA LEU A 9 37.42 -1.31 5.39
C LEU A 9 35.96 -1.74 5.57
N ALA A 10 35.16 -1.73 4.50
CA ALA A 10 33.78 -2.21 4.52
C ALA A 10 33.71 -3.69 4.92
N LEU A 11 34.58 -4.54 4.35
CA LEU A 11 34.64 -5.94 4.73
C LEU A 11 35.14 -6.13 6.17
N ALA A 12 36.13 -5.35 6.61
CA ALA A 12 36.61 -5.37 7.99
C ALA A 12 35.51 -4.96 8.98
N LEU A 13 34.73 -3.93 8.67
CA LEU A 13 33.57 -3.51 9.46
C LEU A 13 32.50 -4.60 9.51
N HIS A 14 32.26 -5.29 8.38
CA HIS A 14 31.31 -6.39 8.29
C HIS A 14 31.76 -7.63 9.08
N ILE A 15 33.05 -7.98 9.00
CA ILE A 15 33.63 -9.05 9.82
C ILE A 15 33.60 -8.65 11.30
N GLY A 16 33.90 -7.39 11.61
CA GLY A 16 33.86 -6.81 12.96
C GLY A 16 32.49 -6.92 13.63
N PHE A 17 31.40 -6.80 12.85
CA PHE A 17 30.03 -7.00 13.33
C PHE A 17 29.83 -8.39 13.95
N PHE A 18 30.48 -9.43 13.42
CA PHE A 18 30.42 -10.79 13.97
C PHE A 18 31.51 -11.05 15.02
N ALA A 19 32.71 -10.50 14.80
CA ALA A 19 33.86 -10.75 15.66
C ALA A 19 33.73 -10.08 17.04
N LEU A 20 33.21 -8.84 17.11
CA LEU A 20 33.17 -8.06 18.34
C LEU A 20 32.23 -8.65 19.41
N PRO A 21 30.97 -9.04 19.10
CA PRO A 21 30.11 -9.70 20.08
C PRO A 21 30.68 -11.05 20.53
N SER A 22 31.30 -11.79 19.60
CA SER A 22 31.94 -13.08 19.91
C SER A 22 33.14 -12.90 20.85
N ALA A 23 33.99 -11.91 20.59
CA ALA A 23 35.13 -11.58 21.44
C ALA A 23 34.70 -11.09 22.83
N LEU A 24 33.61 -10.31 22.91
CA LEU A 24 33.03 -9.88 24.19
C LEU A 24 32.56 -11.08 25.02
N VAL A 25 31.82 -12.02 24.42
CA VAL A 25 31.35 -13.23 25.12
C VAL A 25 32.53 -14.08 25.60
N VAL A 26 33.52 -14.33 24.74
CA VAL A 26 34.72 -15.09 25.10
C VAL A 26 35.51 -14.39 26.20
N GLY A 27 35.67 -13.07 26.12
CA GLY A 27 36.35 -12.26 27.14
C GLY A 27 35.67 -12.32 28.49
N LEU A 28 34.34 -12.18 28.53
CA LEU A 28 33.56 -12.29 29.77
C LEU A 28 33.67 -13.68 30.39
N PHE A 29 33.63 -14.75 29.59
CA PHE A 29 33.86 -16.11 30.09
C PHE A 29 35.29 -16.28 30.62
N GLY A 30 36.29 -15.67 29.98
CA GLY A 30 37.68 -15.66 30.47
C GLY A 30 37.81 -14.96 31.83
N ILE A 31 37.15 -13.81 32.01
CA ILE A 31 37.11 -13.09 33.29
C ILE A 31 36.40 -13.92 34.35
N ALA A 32 35.24 -14.52 34.04
CA ALA A 32 34.52 -15.38 34.96
C ALA A 32 35.35 -16.61 35.38
N ALA A 33 36.08 -17.23 34.45
CA ALA A 33 36.97 -18.34 34.74
C ALA A 33 38.16 -17.94 35.62
N LEU A 34 38.72 -16.74 35.41
CA LEU A 34 39.77 -16.20 36.27
C LEU A 34 39.23 -15.93 37.68
N ALA A 35 38.07 -15.28 37.79
CA ALA A 35 37.41 -15.00 39.07
C ALA A 35 37.11 -16.29 39.84
N TYR A 36 36.66 -17.35 39.16
CA TYR A 36 36.40 -18.66 39.75
C TYR A 36 37.65 -19.30 40.37
N ARG A 37 38.85 -19.03 39.83
CA ARG A 37 40.10 -19.55 40.40
C ARG A 37 40.47 -18.93 41.75
N TYR A 38 40.05 -17.69 41.99
CA TYR A 38 40.35 -16.98 43.25
C TYR A 38 39.20 -17.11 44.25
N GLU A 39 37.95 -16.93 43.80
CA GLU A 39 36.75 -16.96 44.62
C GLU A 39 35.62 -17.72 43.88
N PRO A 40 35.41 -19.02 44.19
CA PRO A 40 34.48 -19.88 43.44
C PRO A 40 33.05 -19.35 43.36
N ASP A 41 32.52 -18.81 44.46
CA ASP A 41 31.15 -18.29 44.52
C ASP A 41 30.94 -17.08 43.60
N ASN A 42 31.89 -16.14 43.60
CA ASN A 42 31.84 -14.95 42.75
C ASN A 42 32.08 -15.30 41.29
N GLY A 43 32.99 -16.23 41.00
CA GLY A 43 33.19 -16.77 39.66
C GLY A 43 31.94 -17.45 39.09
N LEU A 44 31.20 -18.21 39.90
CA LEU A 44 29.96 -18.87 39.49
C LEU A 44 28.86 -17.85 39.14
N ARG A 45 28.68 -16.82 39.97
CA ARG A 45 27.73 -15.72 39.71
C ARG A 45 28.09 -14.95 38.44
N ALA A 46 29.38 -14.62 38.25
CA ALA A 46 29.86 -13.97 37.05
C ALA A 46 29.68 -14.85 35.79
N GLY A 47 29.89 -16.16 35.90
CA GLY A 47 29.64 -17.13 34.83
C GLY A 47 28.16 -17.17 34.44
N LEU A 48 27.24 -17.20 35.41
CA LEU A 48 25.80 -17.18 35.16
C LEU A 48 25.36 -15.87 34.49
N ALA A 49 25.84 -14.72 34.99
CA ALA A 49 25.56 -13.42 34.37
C ALA A 49 26.09 -13.36 32.92
N THR A 50 27.29 -13.89 32.69
CA THR A 50 27.88 -13.99 31.35
C THR A 50 27.04 -14.88 30.43
N ALA A 51 26.51 -16.00 30.93
CA ALA A 51 25.64 -16.88 30.16
C ALA A 51 24.33 -16.17 29.76
N VAL A 52 23.75 -15.32 30.62
CA VAL A 52 22.58 -14.50 30.28
C VAL A 52 22.93 -13.50 29.17
N VAL A 53 24.05 -12.77 29.29
CA VAL A 53 24.50 -11.82 28.25
C VAL A 53 24.77 -12.54 26.93
N ALA A 54 25.45 -13.69 26.96
CA ALA A 54 25.69 -14.53 25.79
C ALA A 54 24.38 -15.02 25.16
N GLY A 55 23.38 -15.38 25.97
CA GLY A 55 22.05 -15.75 25.53
C GLY A 55 21.32 -14.61 24.82
N LEU A 56 21.39 -13.39 25.35
CA LEU A 56 20.80 -12.19 24.73
C LEU A 56 21.48 -11.82 23.41
N ILE A 57 22.81 -11.82 23.37
CA ILE A 57 23.59 -11.58 22.14
C ILE A 57 23.28 -12.68 21.11
N GLY A 58 23.26 -13.94 21.53
CA GLY A 58 22.94 -15.08 20.68
C GLY A 58 21.52 -15.00 20.10
N LEU A 59 20.54 -14.57 20.89
CA LEU A 59 19.17 -14.35 20.43
C LEU A 59 19.10 -13.20 19.41
N GLY A 60 19.76 -12.08 19.69
CA GLY A 60 19.85 -10.95 18.75
C GLY A 60 20.50 -11.37 17.43
N MET A 61 21.66 -12.02 17.50
CA MET A 61 22.41 -12.52 16.33
C MET A 61 21.59 -13.55 15.54
N ARG A 62 20.86 -14.44 16.22
CA ARG A 62 19.95 -15.40 15.58
C ARG A 62 18.84 -14.68 14.82
N THR A 63 18.25 -13.62 15.38
CA THR A 63 17.22 -12.83 14.68
C THR A 63 17.79 -12.18 13.42
N VAL A 64 19.00 -11.64 13.49
CA VAL A 64 19.70 -11.03 12.34
C VAL A 64 20.01 -12.08 11.26
N LEU A 65 20.55 -13.24 11.66
CA LEU A 65 21.02 -14.29 10.73
C LEU A 65 19.90 -15.14 10.11
N ARG A 66 18.68 -15.11 10.66
CA ARG A 66 17.57 -15.97 10.23
C ARG A 66 16.57 -15.31 9.30
N ILE A 67 16.80 -14.06 8.88
CA ILE A 67 15.90 -13.41 7.92
C ILE A 67 16.02 -14.14 6.58
N PRO A 68 14.97 -14.85 6.13
CA PRO A 68 15.09 -15.73 4.98
C PRO A 68 15.13 -14.94 3.67
N THR A 69 15.99 -15.36 2.77
CA THR A 69 16.03 -14.98 1.35
C THR A 69 15.07 -15.86 0.58
N ARG A 70 13.78 -15.51 0.57
CA ARG A 70 12.79 -16.22 -0.25
C ARG A 70 12.92 -15.77 -1.71
N PRO A 71 13.16 -16.70 -2.67
CA PRO A 71 13.16 -16.35 -4.07
C PRO A 71 11.74 -15.93 -4.49
N ARG A 72 11.62 -14.82 -5.21
CA ARG A 72 10.31 -14.31 -5.68
C ARG A 72 9.99 -14.80 -7.08
N GLY A 73 8.71 -14.80 -7.42
CA GLY A 73 8.23 -15.08 -8.77
C GLY A 73 8.47 -16.52 -9.25
N THR A 74 8.40 -16.72 -10.55
CA THR A 74 8.42 -18.04 -11.20
C THR A 74 9.76 -18.30 -11.89
N SER A 75 10.39 -19.44 -11.62
CA SER A 75 11.65 -19.82 -12.27
C SER A 75 11.44 -20.21 -13.74
N VAL A 76 12.38 -19.78 -14.58
CA VAL A 76 12.42 -20.08 -16.01
C VAL A 76 13.68 -20.88 -16.33
N GLY A 77 13.50 -22.07 -16.91
CA GLY A 77 14.61 -22.98 -17.24
C GLY A 77 15.29 -22.68 -18.57
N ARG A 78 16.57 -23.08 -18.69
CA ARG A 78 17.39 -22.94 -19.92
C ARG A 78 16.77 -23.60 -21.14
N SER A 79 16.21 -24.80 -20.97
CA SER A 79 15.53 -25.53 -22.06
C SER A 79 14.19 -24.89 -22.47
N THR A 80 13.50 -24.26 -21.53
CA THR A 80 12.18 -23.64 -21.78
C THR A 80 12.30 -22.29 -22.46
N GLN A 81 13.32 -21.49 -22.13
CA GLN A 81 13.50 -20.12 -22.64
C GLN A 81 14.97 -19.87 -23.06
N PRO A 82 15.46 -20.57 -24.11
CA PRO A 82 16.88 -20.55 -24.47
C PRO A 82 17.35 -19.18 -24.97
N GLN A 83 16.50 -18.40 -25.65
CA GLN A 83 16.84 -17.06 -26.15
C GLN A 83 17.12 -16.08 -25.00
N LEU A 84 16.28 -16.11 -23.96
CA LEU A 84 16.48 -15.30 -22.76
C LEU A 84 17.78 -15.68 -22.03
N TRP A 85 18.02 -16.97 -21.81
CA TRP A 85 19.24 -17.45 -21.15
C TRP A 85 20.51 -17.12 -21.93
N SER A 86 20.55 -17.39 -23.24
CA SER A 86 21.71 -17.04 -24.07
C SER A 86 22.00 -15.54 -24.13
N THR A 87 20.96 -14.70 -23.98
CA THR A 87 21.12 -13.25 -23.89
C THR A 87 21.79 -12.87 -22.56
N VAL A 88 21.32 -13.44 -21.44
CA VAL A 88 21.89 -13.19 -20.11
C VAL A 88 23.32 -13.70 -19.99
N GLU A 89 23.62 -14.87 -20.55
CA GLU A 89 24.98 -15.46 -20.58
C GLU A 89 25.96 -14.54 -21.31
N ARG A 90 25.62 -14.08 -22.52
CA ARG A 90 26.47 -13.16 -23.30
C ARG A 90 26.71 -11.83 -22.58
N ILE A 91 25.69 -11.32 -21.89
CA ILE A 91 25.81 -10.10 -21.10
C ILE A 91 26.74 -10.34 -19.90
N ALA A 92 26.59 -11.46 -19.18
CA ALA A 92 27.42 -11.81 -18.04
C ALA A 92 28.90 -11.97 -18.43
N ASP A 93 29.15 -12.64 -19.57
CA ASP A 93 30.49 -12.80 -20.14
C ASP A 93 31.13 -11.45 -20.46
N THR A 94 30.39 -10.57 -21.13
CA THR A 94 30.88 -9.23 -21.49
C THR A 94 31.12 -8.36 -20.26
N ALA A 95 30.26 -8.46 -19.25
CA ALA A 95 30.40 -7.74 -17.99
C ALA A 95 31.51 -8.30 -17.07
N GLY A 96 32.06 -9.48 -17.39
CA GLY A 96 33.05 -10.17 -16.56
C GLY A 96 32.50 -10.53 -15.18
N VAL A 97 31.22 -10.94 -15.10
CA VAL A 97 30.54 -11.34 -13.86
C VAL A 97 30.04 -12.77 -13.97
N ALA A 98 29.83 -13.41 -12.81
CA ALA A 98 29.26 -14.76 -12.78
C ALA A 98 27.82 -14.76 -13.30
N GLU A 99 27.50 -15.75 -14.13
CA GLU A 99 26.13 -16.04 -14.56
C GLU A 99 25.19 -16.24 -13.35
N PRO A 100 23.90 -15.89 -13.49
CA PRO A 100 22.91 -16.26 -12.50
C PRO A 100 22.63 -17.78 -12.52
N ASP A 101 22.43 -18.37 -11.34
CA ASP A 101 22.02 -19.77 -11.22
C ASP A 101 20.58 -19.99 -11.70
N GLN A 102 19.72 -18.97 -11.54
CA GLN A 102 18.32 -19.01 -11.96
C GLN A 102 17.86 -17.65 -12.51
N ILE A 103 17.08 -17.69 -13.59
CA ILE A 103 16.26 -16.55 -14.03
C ILE A 103 14.85 -16.76 -13.50
N ARG A 104 14.25 -15.69 -12.95
CA ARG A 104 12.90 -15.69 -12.39
C ARG A 104 12.10 -14.51 -12.92
N ILE A 105 10.87 -14.75 -13.33
CA ILE A 105 9.92 -13.69 -13.69
C ILE A 105 9.14 -13.30 -12.45
N VAL A 106 9.09 -12.01 -12.12
CA VAL A 106 8.38 -11.45 -10.95
C VAL A 106 7.28 -10.49 -11.39
N SER A 107 6.36 -10.16 -10.50
CA SER A 107 5.24 -9.25 -10.80
C SER A 107 5.63 -7.78 -10.71
N GLU A 108 6.66 -7.46 -9.91
CA GLU A 108 7.12 -6.09 -9.71
C GLU A 108 7.88 -5.56 -10.94
N PRO A 109 7.68 -4.28 -11.33
CA PRO A 109 8.44 -3.66 -12.41
C PRO A 109 9.90 -3.47 -11.97
N GLY A 110 10.85 -4.02 -12.72
CA GLY A 110 12.28 -3.88 -12.44
C GLY A 110 13.10 -5.11 -12.84
N VAL A 111 14.41 -4.93 -12.94
CA VAL A 111 15.38 -6.03 -13.01
C VAL A 111 16.20 -5.98 -11.74
N ASN A 112 16.38 -7.12 -11.08
CA ASN A 112 17.18 -7.18 -9.86
C ASN A 112 18.02 -8.45 -9.83
N VAL A 113 19.26 -8.34 -9.37
CA VAL A 113 20.05 -9.51 -8.97
C VAL A 113 19.90 -9.73 -7.48
N ARG A 114 19.30 -10.85 -7.10
CA ARG A 114 19.12 -11.26 -5.71
C ARG A 114 20.01 -12.45 -5.41
N GLU A 115 20.67 -12.43 -4.26
CA GLU A 115 21.53 -13.53 -3.84
C GLU A 115 21.08 -14.09 -2.50
N ASP A 116 20.94 -15.41 -2.46
CA ASP A 116 20.86 -16.18 -1.22
C ASP A 116 22.28 -16.28 -0.64
N THR A 117 22.45 -15.75 0.57
CA THR A 117 23.75 -15.61 1.22
C THR A 117 23.68 -16.02 2.68
N VAL A 118 24.83 -16.36 3.24
CA VAL A 118 25.02 -16.64 4.67
C VAL A 118 25.87 -15.55 5.29
N LEU A 119 25.65 -15.29 6.59
CA LEU A 119 26.34 -14.24 7.34
C LEU A 119 26.21 -12.87 6.64
N LEU A 120 24.97 -12.48 6.31
CA LEU A 120 24.64 -11.16 5.75
C LEU A 120 25.41 -10.80 4.47
N GLY A 121 25.73 -11.77 3.61
CA GLY A 121 26.35 -11.51 2.30
C GLY A 121 27.79 -11.98 2.14
N LEU A 122 28.44 -12.45 3.22
CA LEU A 122 29.83 -12.93 3.15
C LEU A 122 30.00 -14.18 2.28
N HIS A 123 29.07 -15.14 2.40
CA HIS A 123 29.11 -16.38 1.63
C HIS A 123 27.92 -16.45 0.68
N PRO A 124 28.12 -16.32 -0.64
CA PRO A 124 27.07 -16.53 -1.63
C PRO A 124 26.72 -18.02 -1.74
N ARG A 125 25.43 -18.34 -1.90
CA ARG A 125 24.94 -19.69 -2.18
C ARG A 125 24.34 -19.80 -3.57
N LYS A 126 23.34 -18.98 -3.86
CA LYS A 126 22.62 -18.97 -5.14
C LYS A 126 22.31 -17.55 -5.57
N ARG A 127 22.45 -17.28 -6.86
CA ARG A 127 22.11 -16.02 -7.53
C ARG A 127 20.87 -16.19 -8.38
N TYR A 128 19.91 -15.29 -8.16
CA TYR A 128 18.67 -15.17 -8.90
C TYR A 128 18.67 -13.86 -9.67
N LEU A 129 18.43 -13.93 -10.98
CA LEU A 129 18.11 -12.77 -11.79
C LEU A 129 16.58 -12.65 -11.88
N GLU A 130 16.03 -11.63 -11.23
CA GLU A 130 14.61 -11.31 -11.21
C GLU A 130 14.31 -10.32 -12.34
N ILE A 131 13.38 -10.67 -13.24
CA ILE A 131 12.92 -9.83 -14.35
C ILE A 131 11.44 -9.57 -14.16
N GLY A 132 11.06 -8.31 -14.02
CA GLY A 132 9.68 -7.89 -13.90
C GLY A 132 8.89 -8.15 -15.18
N LEU A 133 7.77 -8.84 -15.04
CA LEU A 133 6.81 -9.06 -16.12
C LEU A 133 6.40 -7.73 -16.82
N PRO A 134 6.16 -6.61 -16.09
CA PRO A 134 5.81 -5.32 -16.72
C PRO A 134 6.86 -4.79 -17.70
N LEU A 135 8.15 -5.09 -17.48
CA LEU A 135 9.23 -4.66 -18.37
C LEU A 135 9.17 -5.37 -19.73
N ILE A 136 8.67 -6.61 -19.76
CA ILE A 136 8.53 -7.39 -20.99
C ILE A 136 7.43 -6.79 -21.90
N ALA A 137 6.42 -6.11 -21.31
CA ALA A 137 5.38 -5.39 -22.04
C ALA A 137 5.85 -4.04 -22.58
N GLY A 138 6.59 -3.27 -21.76
CA GLY A 138 6.87 -1.86 -22.04
C GLY A 138 8.20 -1.55 -22.75
N LEU A 139 9.11 -2.53 -22.86
CA LEU A 139 10.45 -2.31 -23.41
C LEU A 139 10.65 -3.00 -24.76
N SER A 140 11.58 -2.47 -25.55
CA SER A 140 12.17 -3.20 -26.68
C SER A 140 13.21 -4.23 -26.22
N VAL A 141 13.65 -5.08 -27.14
CA VAL A 141 14.72 -6.07 -26.88
C VAL A 141 16.01 -5.38 -26.45
N SER A 142 16.45 -4.34 -27.16
CA SER A 142 17.66 -3.60 -26.81
C SER A 142 17.54 -2.85 -25.48
N GLU A 143 16.36 -2.29 -25.17
CA GLU A 143 16.12 -1.63 -23.89
C GLU A 143 16.17 -2.62 -22.71
N LEU A 144 15.55 -3.80 -22.84
CA LEU A 144 15.62 -4.83 -21.80
C LEU A 144 17.05 -5.36 -21.64
N ARG A 145 17.80 -5.58 -22.73
CA ARG A 145 19.21 -5.96 -22.67
C ARG A 145 20.06 -4.91 -21.95
N ALA A 146 19.81 -3.63 -22.18
CA ALA A 146 20.52 -2.55 -21.50
C ALA A 146 20.29 -2.59 -19.98
N LEU A 147 19.05 -2.87 -19.53
CA LEU A 147 18.76 -3.03 -18.10
C LEU A 147 19.39 -4.29 -17.50
N LEU A 148 19.34 -5.41 -18.21
CA LEU A 148 20.00 -6.65 -17.79
C LEU A 148 21.52 -6.44 -17.66
N ALA A 149 22.12 -5.74 -18.62
CA ALA A 149 23.53 -5.37 -18.63
C ALA A 149 23.91 -4.45 -17.47
N HIS A 150 23.07 -3.45 -17.21
CA HIS A 150 23.24 -2.57 -16.06
C HIS A 150 23.23 -3.37 -14.74
N GLU A 151 22.20 -4.18 -14.53
CA GLU A 151 22.03 -4.94 -13.29
C GLU A 151 23.13 -5.98 -13.07
N LEU A 152 23.54 -6.69 -14.12
CA LEU A 152 24.65 -7.64 -14.02
C LEU A 152 25.99 -6.93 -13.78
N GLY A 153 26.27 -5.84 -14.50
CA GLY A 153 27.50 -5.04 -14.32
C GLY A 153 27.61 -4.44 -12.92
N ARG A 154 26.50 -3.93 -12.37
CA ARG A 154 26.40 -3.34 -11.03
C ARG A 154 26.78 -4.31 -9.91
N THR A 155 26.76 -5.62 -10.16
CA THR A 155 27.14 -6.61 -9.15
C THR A 155 28.63 -6.79 -8.93
N GLY A 156 29.48 -6.12 -9.71
CA GLY A 156 30.92 -6.13 -9.43
C GLY A 156 31.85 -5.93 -10.62
N ALA A 157 31.37 -5.83 -11.86
CA ALA A 157 32.11 -5.65 -13.12
C ALA A 157 33.63 -5.95 -13.02
N GLY A 158 33.99 -7.25 -12.97
CA GLY A 158 35.39 -7.71 -12.93
C GLY A 158 36.15 -7.58 -11.59
N SER A 159 35.54 -7.08 -10.51
CA SER A 159 36.16 -6.93 -9.19
C SER A 159 35.49 -7.76 -8.10
N LYS A 160 36.18 -8.83 -7.65
CA LYS A 160 35.71 -9.70 -6.55
C LYS A 160 35.46 -8.94 -5.24
N LEU A 161 36.27 -7.91 -4.97
CA LEU A 161 36.18 -7.12 -3.74
C LEU A 161 34.92 -6.23 -3.74
N LYS A 162 34.64 -5.55 -4.86
CA LYS A 162 33.41 -4.77 -5.00
C LYS A 162 32.17 -5.67 -5.02
N ALA A 163 32.25 -6.83 -5.66
CA ALA A 163 31.18 -7.83 -5.62
C ALA A 163 30.89 -8.28 -4.19
N ALA A 164 31.92 -8.52 -3.37
CA ALA A 164 31.72 -8.85 -1.96
C ALA A 164 31.02 -7.71 -1.19
N VAL A 165 31.44 -6.45 -1.39
CA VAL A 165 30.79 -5.28 -0.77
C VAL A 165 29.34 -5.13 -1.21
N HIS A 166 29.04 -5.31 -2.51
CA HIS A 166 27.67 -5.28 -3.02
C HIS A 166 26.77 -6.31 -2.31
N ARG A 167 27.26 -7.55 -2.16
CA ARG A 167 26.54 -8.62 -1.46
C ARG A 167 26.32 -8.33 0.01
N THR A 168 27.32 -7.81 0.70
CA THR A 168 27.21 -7.50 2.13
C THR A 168 26.30 -6.30 2.37
N THR A 169 26.36 -5.26 1.54
CA THR A 169 25.44 -4.11 1.61
C THR A 169 23.99 -4.56 1.39
N THR A 170 23.71 -5.31 0.31
CA THR A 170 22.35 -5.82 0.05
C THR A 170 21.87 -6.78 1.14
N GLY A 171 22.76 -7.57 1.74
CA GLY A 171 22.45 -8.42 2.90
C GLY A 171 22.07 -7.62 4.14
N VAL A 172 22.82 -6.56 4.46
CA VAL A 172 22.57 -5.66 5.59
C VAL A 172 21.24 -4.90 5.41
N GLU A 173 21.00 -4.31 4.24
CA GLU A 173 19.78 -3.58 3.92
C GLU A 173 18.54 -4.49 3.99
N ARG A 174 18.62 -5.70 3.41
CA ARG A 174 17.54 -6.70 3.47
C ARG A 174 17.24 -7.13 4.90
N THR A 175 18.28 -7.32 5.70
CA THR A 175 18.13 -7.68 7.10
C THR A 175 17.43 -6.55 7.86
N ALA A 176 17.81 -5.30 7.63
CA ALA A 176 17.17 -4.14 8.26
C ALA A 176 15.69 -4.03 7.91
N ALA A 177 15.33 -4.28 6.65
CA ALA A 177 13.95 -4.27 6.17
C ALA A 177 13.11 -5.41 6.78
N GLY A 178 13.70 -6.58 7.02
CA GLY A 178 13.01 -7.74 7.60
C GLY A 178 12.86 -7.72 9.13
N MET A 179 13.47 -6.76 9.83
CA MET A 179 13.41 -6.69 11.30
C MET A 179 12.11 -6.03 11.81
N ILE A 180 11.45 -6.74 12.73
CA ILE A 180 10.23 -6.29 13.43
C ILE A 180 10.63 -5.64 14.76
N GLY A 181 10.59 -4.30 14.83
CA GLY A 181 10.71 -3.49 16.06
C GLY A 181 11.82 -3.83 17.08
N GLY A 182 11.78 -3.17 18.24
CA GLY A 182 12.57 -3.55 19.42
C GLY A 182 14.05 -3.14 19.46
N PRO A 183 14.75 -3.50 20.56
CA PRO A 183 16.12 -3.03 20.83
C PRO A 183 17.14 -3.58 19.83
N THR A 184 16.95 -4.79 19.33
CA THR A 184 17.82 -5.38 18.29
C THR A 184 17.73 -4.58 16.98
N LYS A 185 16.53 -4.15 16.56
CA LYS A 185 16.36 -3.30 15.38
C LYS A 185 17.01 -1.95 15.56
N TRP A 186 16.86 -1.32 16.74
CA TRP A 186 17.51 -0.04 17.03
C TRP A 186 19.03 -0.12 16.92
N LEU A 187 19.66 -1.10 17.58
CA LEU A 187 21.11 -1.34 17.51
C LEU A 187 21.56 -1.63 16.07
N PHE A 188 20.84 -2.51 15.37
CA PHE A 188 21.17 -2.88 14.00
C PHE A 188 21.00 -1.71 13.03
N THR A 189 20.01 -0.83 13.24
CA THR A 189 19.83 0.39 12.44
C THR A 189 21.04 1.33 12.56
N GLY A 190 21.63 1.44 13.76
CA GLY A 190 22.88 2.18 13.96
C GLY A 190 24.03 1.59 13.12
N TYR A 191 24.17 0.26 13.12
CA TYR A 191 25.14 -0.44 12.27
C TYR A 191 24.89 -0.21 10.78
N VAL A 192 23.63 -0.31 10.32
CA VAL A 192 23.23 -0.07 8.92
C VAL A 192 23.65 1.33 8.49
N ARG A 193 23.35 2.36 9.27
CA ARG A 193 23.73 3.75 8.96
C ARG A 193 25.24 3.91 8.78
N LEU A 194 26.03 3.36 9.70
CA LEU A 194 27.50 3.39 9.61
C LEU A 194 28.00 2.62 8.38
N TYR A 195 27.48 1.41 8.16
CA TYR A 195 27.88 0.54 7.07
C TYR A 195 27.58 1.15 5.70
N THR A 196 26.38 1.72 5.54
CA THR A 196 25.96 2.44 4.35
C THR A 196 26.82 3.68 4.10
N ALA A 197 27.14 4.47 5.13
CA ALA A 197 28.02 5.63 4.97
C ALA A 197 29.42 5.26 4.45
N VAL A 198 29.99 4.14 4.93
CA VAL A 198 31.31 3.64 4.49
C VAL A 198 31.25 3.09 3.06
N THR A 199 30.16 2.41 2.70
CA THR A 199 30.02 1.72 1.40
C THR A 199 29.44 2.59 0.29
N ALA A 200 28.76 3.70 0.58
CA ALA A 200 28.10 4.56 -0.40
C ALA A 200 28.98 4.96 -1.61
N PRO A 201 30.27 5.35 -1.45
CA PRO A 201 31.12 5.65 -2.61
C PRO A 201 31.37 4.45 -3.52
N ILE A 202 31.44 3.24 -2.96
CA ILE A 202 31.62 1.99 -3.72
C ILE A 202 30.31 1.63 -4.42
N MET A 203 29.17 1.83 -3.76
CA MET A 203 27.86 1.59 -4.35
C MET A 203 27.60 2.51 -5.56
N ARG A 204 27.98 3.80 -5.47
CA ARG A 204 27.93 4.72 -6.62
C ARG A 204 28.85 4.32 -7.78
N ASP A 205 30.03 3.83 -7.46
CA ASP A 205 30.98 3.34 -8.46
C ASP A 205 30.48 2.05 -9.15
N LEU A 206 29.78 1.19 -8.40
CA LEU A 206 29.08 0.02 -8.95
C LEU A 206 27.91 0.41 -9.85
N GLU A 207 27.12 1.41 -9.45
CA GLU A 207 26.03 1.96 -10.25
C GLU A 207 26.57 2.48 -11.61
N SER A 208 27.63 3.28 -11.56
CA SER A 208 28.31 3.78 -12.75
C SER A 208 28.92 2.66 -13.59
N SER A 209 29.40 1.58 -12.96
CA SER A 209 29.93 0.41 -13.68
C SER A 209 28.83 -0.32 -14.45
N GLY A 210 27.65 -0.48 -13.85
CA GLY A 210 26.47 -1.02 -14.54
C GLY A 210 26.10 -0.18 -15.76
N ASP A 211 25.99 1.14 -15.61
CA ASP A 211 25.70 2.05 -16.73
C ASP A 211 26.74 1.98 -17.84
N THR A 212 28.02 1.83 -17.47
CA THR A 212 29.11 1.68 -18.44
C THR A 212 28.97 0.38 -19.25
N VAL A 213 28.69 -0.74 -18.58
CA VAL A 213 28.48 -2.04 -19.24
C VAL A 213 27.26 -2.00 -20.16
N ALA A 214 26.15 -1.40 -19.71
CA ALA A 214 24.95 -1.22 -20.52
C ALA A 214 25.21 -0.37 -21.78
N ALA A 215 25.90 0.76 -21.62
CA ALA A 215 26.25 1.63 -22.75
C ALA A 215 27.25 0.97 -23.71
N GLN A 216 28.19 0.15 -23.21
CA GLN A 216 29.10 -0.62 -24.05
C GLN A 216 28.35 -1.65 -24.90
N LEU A 217 27.35 -2.32 -24.34
CA LEU A 217 26.59 -3.37 -25.01
C LEU A 217 25.53 -2.82 -25.98
N GLU A 218 24.70 -1.87 -25.56
CA GLU A 218 23.52 -1.42 -26.31
C GLU A 218 23.59 0.07 -26.73
N GLY A 219 24.62 0.80 -26.34
CA GLY A 219 24.80 2.22 -26.66
C GLY A 219 24.15 3.18 -25.66
N LYS A 220 24.71 4.39 -25.53
CA LYS A 220 24.27 5.37 -24.52
C LYS A 220 22.82 5.85 -24.73
N ARG A 221 22.35 5.92 -25.98
CA ARG A 221 20.98 6.35 -26.31
C ARG A 221 19.96 5.33 -25.82
N VAL A 222 20.15 4.05 -26.13
CA VAL A 222 19.28 2.95 -25.67
C VAL A 222 19.25 2.91 -24.15
N THR A 223 20.41 2.93 -23.49
CA THR A 223 20.48 2.92 -22.02
C THR A 223 19.76 4.11 -21.39
N THR A 224 19.90 5.32 -21.97
CA THR A 224 19.20 6.52 -21.48
C THR A 224 17.68 6.39 -21.67
N THR A 225 17.22 5.88 -22.80
CA THR A 225 15.79 5.67 -23.06
C THR A 225 15.22 4.60 -22.15
N ALA A 226 15.93 3.48 -21.97
CA ALA A 226 15.54 2.41 -21.06
C ALA A 226 15.37 2.92 -19.62
N LEU A 227 16.30 3.73 -19.13
CA LEU A 227 16.20 4.32 -17.78
C LEU A 227 14.95 5.18 -17.59
N ARG A 228 14.62 6.04 -18.57
CA ARG A 228 13.41 6.86 -18.52
C ARG A 228 12.14 6.01 -18.61
N LYS A 229 12.14 5.00 -19.48
CA LYS A 229 10.99 4.10 -19.65
C LYS A 229 10.74 3.29 -18.40
N VAL A 230 11.76 2.82 -17.69
CA VAL A 230 11.58 2.09 -16.41
C VAL A 230 10.78 2.94 -15.41
N THR A 231 11.15 4.21 -15.21
CA THR A 231 10.39 5.12 -14.33
C THR A 231 8.94 5.26 -14.79
N GLY A 232 8.69 5.41 -16.10
CA GLY A 232 7.34 5.46 -16.66
C GLY A 232 6.55 4.16 -16.47
N ILE A 233 7.18 3.01 -16.64
CA ILE A 233 6.58 1.67 -16.44
C ILE A 233 6.25 1.46 -14.97
N GLU A 234 7.12 1.88 -14.03
CA GLU A 234 6.85 1.77 -12.59
C GLU A 234 5.62 2.58 -12.17
N LEU A 235 5.52 3.83 -12.64
CA LEU A 235 4.33 4.67 -12.43
C LEU A 235 3.09 4.05 -13.08
N GLY A 236 3.21 3.65 -14.34
CA GLY A 236 2.11 3.06 -15.11
C GLY A 236 1.63 1.74 -14.51
N TRP A 237 2.52 0.90 -13.99
CA TRP A 237 2.16 -0.37 -13.36
C TRP A 237 1.36 -0.15 -12.08
N ARG A 238 1.71 0.86 -11.29
CA ARG A 238 0.94 1.24 -10.09
C ARG A 238 -0.46 1.73 -10.45
N ASP A 239 -0.57 2.57 -11.46
CA ASP A 239 -1.84 3.14 -11.91
C ASP A 239 -2.71 2.02 -12.53
N TYR A 240 -2.12 1.18 -13.39
CA TYR A 240 -2.76 0.00 -13.96
C TYR A 240 -3.28 -0.98 -12.90
N SER A 241 -2.47 -1.25 -11.87
CA SER A 241 -2.84 -2.15 -10.77
C SER A 241 -4.02 -1.59 -9.95
N ARG A 242 -4.04 -0.27 -9.75
CA ARG A 242 -5.10 0.40 -8.97
C ARG A 242 -6.41 0.50 -9.75
N GLU A 243 -6.33 0.91 -11.02
CA GLU A 243 -7.48 1.28 -11.83
C GLU A 243 -8.11 0.06 -12.53
N TYR A 244 -7.30 -0.89 -13.01
CA TYR A 244 -7.79 -1.96 -13.89
C TYR A 244 -7.71 -3.35 -13.27
N LEU A 245 -6.67 -3.65 -12.49
CA LEU A 245 -6.61 -4.96 -11.83
C LEU A 245 -7.64 -5.10 -10.70
N SER A 246 -8.10 -3.99 -10.12
CA SER A 246 -9.22 -3.95 -9.18
C SER A 246 -10.53 -4.41 -9.83
N MET A 247 -10.76 -4.10 -11.11
CA MET A 247 -11.93 -4.57 -11.87
C MET A 247 -11.97 -6.11 -11.93
N ALA A 248 -10.82 -6.74 -12.13
CA ALA A 248 -10.71 -8.20 -12.20
C ALA A 248 -11.07 -8.87 -10.87
N VAL A 249 -10.69 -8.25 -9.75
CA VAL A 249 -11.06 -8.68 -8.40
C VAL A 249 -12.56 -8.54 -8.20
N ALA A 250 -13.15 -7.40 -8.58
CA ALA A 250 -14.57 -7.11 -8.41
C ALA A 250 -15.48 -8.13 -9.10
N VAL A 251 -15.10 -8.62 -10.28
CA VAL A 251 -15.90 -9.62 -11.03
C VAL A 251 -15.42 -11.06 -10.87
N ALA A 252 -14.39 -11.30 -10.05
CA ALA A 252 -13.73 -12.60 -9.91
C ALA A 252 -13.44 -13.25 -11.29
N ARG A 253 -12.67 -12.54 -12.12
CA ARG A 253 -12.19 -13.05 -13.42
C ARG A 253 -10.71 -12.75 -13.62
N THR A 254 -10.05 -13.62 -14.39
CA THR A 254 -8.61 -13.48 -14.67
C THR A 254 -8.39 -12.76 -16.01
N PRO A 255 -7.75 -11.58 -16.05
CA PRO A 255 -7.42 -10.93 -17.32
C PRO A 255 -6.12 -11.44 -17.94
N ASP A 256 -5.90 -11.11 -19.21
CA ASP A 256 -4.57 -11.14 -19.83
C ASP A 256 -3.73 -9.94 -19.34
N LEU A 257 -3.00 -10.13 -18.23
CA LEU A 257 -2.30 -9.07 -17.50
C LEU A 257 -1.28 -8.32 -18.37
N LEU A 258 -0.37 -9.05 -19.02
CA LEU A 258 0.72 -8.42 -19.79
C LEU A 258 0.17 -7.73 -21.03
N LEU A 259 -0.82 -8.32 -21.71
CA LEU A 259 -1.43 -7.74 -22.90
C LEU A 259 -2.24 -6.49 -22.57
N GLY A 260 -3.00 -6.50 -21.47
CA GLY A 260 -3.71 -5.32 -20.99
C GLY A 260 -2.77 -4.19 -20.64
N PHE A 261 -1.72 -4.49 -19.88
CA PHE A 261 -0.73 -3.48 -19.51
C PHE A 261 0.00 -2.89 -20.72
N ARG A 262 0.28 -3.71 -21.74
CA ARG A 262 0.83 -3.22 -23.01
C ARG A 262 -0.14 -2.26 -23.72
N ALA A 263 -1.42 -2.62 -23.81
CA ALA A 263 -2.44 -1.77 -24.43
C ALA A 263 -2.59 -0.44 -23.66
N PHE A 264 -2.51 -0.49 -22.33
CA PHE A 264 -2.48 0.70 -21.46
C PHE A 264 -1.27 1.61 -21.76
N LEU A 265 -0.06 1.05 -21.90
CA LEU A 265 1.15 1.82 -22.23
C LEU A 265 1.13 2.40 -23.65
N GLU A 266 0.49 1.71 -24.60
CA GLU A 266 0.35 2.14 -25.99
C GLU A 266 -0.78 3.18 -26.19
N HIS A 267 -1.64 3.40 -25.19
CA HIS A 267 -2.71 4.40 -25.26
C HIS A 267 -2.12 5.83 -25.41
N PRO A 268 -2.52 6.62 -26.43
CA PRO A 268 -1.86 7.89 -26.74
C PRO A 268 -1.80 8.90 -25.59
N ASP A 269 -2.89 9.03 -24.82
CA ASP A 269 -2.96 9.97 -23.71
C ASP A 269 -2.13 9.50 -22.53
N ARG A 270 -2.17 8.20 -22.21
CA ARG A 270 -1.38 7.61 -21.12
C ARG A 270 0.11 7.64 -21.42
N SER A 271 0.49 7.33 -22.66
CA SER A 271 1.89 7.38 -23.09
C SER A 271 2.50 8.77 -22.89
N LYS A 272 1.77 9.83 -23.28
CA LYS A 272 2.20 11.23 -23.07
C LYS A 272 2.21 11.60 -21.59
N GLU A 273 1.14 11.27 -20.86
CA GLU A 273 1.01 11.56 -19.43
C GLU A 273 2.14 10.90 -18.63
N LEU A 274 2.40 9.61 -18.85
CA LEU A 274 3.45 8.85 -18.18
C LEU A 274 4.85 9.35 -18.54
N ALA A 275 5.07 9.78 -19.79
CA ALA A 275 6.36 10.36 -20.19
C ALA A 275 6.65 11.69 -19.46
N GLU A 276 5.67 12.58 -19.34
CA GLU A 276 5.84 13.83 -18.59
C GLU A 276 5.96 13.57 -17.08
N ARG A 277 5.17 12.67 -16.51
CA ARG A 277 5.28 12.28 -15.09
C ARG A 277 6.62 11.61 -14.79
N ALA A 278 7.14 10.77 -15.67
CA ALA A 278 8.47 10.17 -15.52
C ALA A 278 9.57 11.24 -15.55
N LYS A 279 9.45 12.24 -16.44
CA LYS A 279 10.38 13.38 -16.50
C LYS A 279 10.31 14.23 -15.24
N GLN A 280 9.11 14.49 -14.70
CA GLN A 280 8.92 15.19 -13.44
C GLN A 280 9.53 14.40 -12.29
N ALA A 281 9.22 13.11 -12.15
CA ALA A 281 9.79 12.24 -11.11
C ALA A 281 11.33 12.22 -11.12
N ILE A 282 11.95 12.11 -12.30
CA ILE A 282 13.41 12.17 -12.45
C ILE A 282 13.95 13.55 -12.04
N SER A 283 13.23 14.63 -12.34
CA SER A 283 13.62 15.99 -11.95
C SER A 283 13.52 16.19 -10.44
N ASP A 284 12.41 15.76 -9.83
CA ASP A 284 12.12 15.92 -8.41
C ASP A 284 13.10 15.11 -7.55
N GLU A 285 13.50 13.92 -8.00
CA GLU A 285 14.56 13.11 -7.37
C GLU A 285 15.88 13.89 -7.27
N ASN A 286 16.23 14.67 -8.30
CA ASN A 286 17.44 15.50 -8.28
C ASN A 286 17.32 16.74 -7.39
N ALA A 287 16.12 17.34 -7.33
CA ALA A 287 15.88 18.57 -6.60
C ALA A 287 15.80 18.35 -5.08
N HIS A 288 15.11 17.28 -4.65
CA HIS A 288 14.92 16.99 -3.24
C HIS A 288 16.13 16.34 -2.58
N GLY A 289 17.16 16.01 -3.37
CA GLY A 289 18.43 15.49 -2.88
C GLY A 289 18.21 14.45 -1.79
N ASP A 290 17.39 13.42 -2.06
CA ASP A 290 16.92 12.45 -1.06
C ASP A 290 18.10 11.58 -0.58
N HIS A 291 18.95 12.20 0.23
CA HIS A 291 20.19 11.66 0.77
C HIS A 291 19.93 10.68 1.91
N GLU A 292 18.67 10.54 2.35
CA GLU A 292 18.35 9.77 3.55
C GLU A 292 18.15 8.28 3.30
N ARG A 293 17.97 7.81 2.05
CA ARG A 293 17.58 6.39 1.82
C ARG A 293 18.25 5.62 0.69
N THR A 294 18.97 6.26 -0.24
CA THR A 294 19.53 5.53 -1.40
C THR A 294 21.05 5.65 -1.46
N SER A 295 21.75 4.54 -1.21
CA SER A 295 23.22 4.42 -1.27
C SER A 295 23.82 4.65 -2.68
N GLY A 296 22.99 4.87 -3.70
CA GLY A 296 23.34 4.91 -5.14
C GLY A 296 23.38 6.32 -5.78
N LEU A 297 23.37 6.35 -7.11
CA LEU A 297 23.21 7.57 -7.94
C LEU A 297 21.75 7.73 -8.34
N THR A 298 21.25 8.96 -8.43
CA THR A 298 19.89 9.24 -8.94
C THR A 298 19.80 8.97 -10.44
N VAL A 299 18.60 8.77 -10.97
CA VAL A 299 18.40 8.55 -12.41
C VAL A 299 18.94 9.73 -13.23
N GLY A 300 18.75 10.96 -12.75
CA GLY A 300 19.28 12.16 -13.40
C GLY A 300 20.81 12.20 -13.46
N GLN A 301 21.49 11.84 -12.35
CA GLN A 301 22.95 11.75 -12.30
C GLN A 301 23.48 10.69 -13.26
N ARG A 302 22.81 9.53 -13.33
CA ARG A 302 23.15 8.43 -14.25
C ARG A 302 23.01 8.84 -15.71
N ILE A 303 21.90 9.49 -16.08
CA ILE A 303 21.69 10.04 -17.43
C ILE A 303 22.77 11.07 -17.77
N GLN A 304 23.17 11.93 -16.84
CA GLN A 304 24.24 12.90 -17.07
C GLN A 304 25.61 12.21 -17.27
N ALA A 305 25.89 11.14 -16.53
CA ALA A 305 27.11 10.36 -16.70
C ALA A 305 27.15 9.65 -18.05
N LEU A 306 26.04 9.02 -18.46
CA LEU A 306 25.90 8.33 -19.76
C LEU A 306 26.17 9.24 -20.96
N LYS A 307 25.78 10.53 -20.88
CA LYS A 307 26.06 11.52 -21.95
C LYS A 307 27.55 11.70 -22.26
N ARG A 308 28.44 11.38 -21.31
CA ARG A 308 29.89 11.52 -21.46
C ARG A 308 30.56 10.29 -22.08
N LEU A 309 29.83 9.19 -22.26
CA LEU A 309 30.36 7.98 -22.88
C LEU A 309 30.37 8.11 -24.40
N ALA A 310 31.28 7.35 -25.03
CA ALA A 310 31.32 7.21 -26.48
C ALA A 310 29.99 6.63 -27.00
N ASP A 311 29.57 7.08 -28.18
CA ASP A 311 28.40 6.50 -28.83
C ASP A 311 28.75 5.17 -29.51
N ARG A 312 27.72 4.37 -29.76
CA ARG A 312 27.82 3.15 -30.56
C ARG A 312 26.91 3.30 -31.79
N ASP A 313 27.42 2.92 -32.95
CA ASP A 313 26.74 3.11 -34.24
C ASP A 313 25.83 1.92 -34.64
N ASP A 314 25.65 0.94 -33.75
CA ASP A 314 24.80 -0.23 -34.04
C ASP A 314 23.31 0.13 -33.96
N GLU A 315 22.54 -0.44 -34.88
CA GLU A 315 21.09 -0.27 -34.92
C GLU A 315 20.43 -1.04 -33.75
N PRO A 316 19.58 -0.38 -32.94
CA PRO A 316 18.92 -1.04 -31.82
C PRO A 316 17.88 -2.07 -32.31
N ASP A 317 17.69 -3.13 -31.52
CA ASP A 317 16.61 -4.10 -31.73
C ASP A 317 15.32 -3.56 -31.12
N ASP A 318 14.54 -2.84 -31.93
CA ASP A 318 13.28 -2.20 -31.55
C ASP A 318 12.08 -3.17 -31.47
N ARG A 319 12.28 -4.46 -31.72
CA ARG A 319 11.23 -5.46 -31.48
C ARG A 319 10.80 -5.43 -30.00
N PRO A 320 9.54 -5.73 -29.66
CA PRO A 320 9.11 -5.81 -28.26
C PRO A 320 9.93 -6.84 -27.49
N ALA A 321 10.27 -6.57 -26.23
CA ALA A 321 11.05 -7.47 -25.36
C ALA A 321 10.44 -8.87 -25.24
N MET A 322 9.12 -9.00 -25.44
CA MET A 322 8.41 -10.26 -25.58
C MET A 322 9.00 -11.20 -26.66
N ALA A 323 9.74 -10.69 -27.65
CA ALA A 323 10.46 -11.49 -28.64
C ALA A 323 11.59 -12.37 -28.05
N LEU A 324 12.06 -12.06 -26.83
CA LEU A 324 13.00 -12.92 -26.08
C LEU A 324 12.32 -14.12 -25.41
N VAL A 325 10.98 -14.12 -25.36
CA VAL A 325 10.19 -15.22 -24.81
C VAL A 325 9.80 -16.18 -25.93
N ARG A 326 10.20 -17.44 -25.80
CA ARG A 326 9.78 -18.54 -26.66
C ARG A 326 8.29 -18.83 -26.42
N GLU A 327 7.56 -18.96 -27.54
CA GLU A 327 6.12 -19.27 -27.56
C GLU A 327 5.32 -18.33 -26.63
N PRO A 328 5.39 -17.00 -26.84
CA PRO A 328 4.86 -16.01 -25.89
C PRO A 328 3.35 -16.18 -25.64
N ARG A 329 2.59 -16.60 -26.67
CA ARG A 329 1.15 -16.88 -26.58
C ARG A 329 0.78 -17.98 -25.57
N ARG A 330 1.72 -18.89 -25.26
CA ARG A 330 1.51 -19.97 -24.28
C ARG A 330 2.24 -19.69 -22.98
N THR A 331 3.48 -19.21 -23.06
CA THR A 331 4.34 -19.00 -21.89
C THR A 331 3.83 -17.87 -21.01
N ILE A 332 3.38 -16.75 -21.58
CA ILE A 332 2.97 -15.58 -20.79
C ILE A 332 1.74 -15.88 -19.92
N PRO A 333 0.62 -16.43 -20.46
CA PRO A 333 -0.52 -16.79 -19.62
C PRO A 333 -0.14 -17.77 -18.49
N ALA A 334 0.72 -18.76 -18.80
CA ALA A 334 1.20 -19.71 -17.78
C ALA A 334 2.12 -19.06 -16.71
N LEU A 335 2.84 -17.99 -17.05
CA LEU A 335 3.61 -17.20 -16.07
C LEU A 335 2.67 -16.34 -15.23
N GLU A 336 1.69 -15.68 -15.83
CA GLU A 336 0.66 -14.90 -15.15
C GLU A 336 -0.08 -15.76 -14.12
N ASP A 337 -0.58 -16.94 -14.52
CA ASP A 337 -1.30 -17.86 -13.63
C ASP A 337 -0.48 -18.29 -12.42
N ARG A 338 0.85 -18.45 -12.58
CA ARG A 338 1.75 -18.82 -11.46
C ARG A 338 2.12 -17.65 -10.57
N LEU A 339 2.00 -16.42 -11.07
CA LEU A 339 2.29 -15.20 -10.34
C LEU A 339 1.08 -14.71 -9.54
N MET A 340 -0.14 -15.09 -9.96
CA MET A 340 -1.37 -14.80 -9.23
C MET A 340 -1.47 -15.65 -7.96
N VAL A 341 -1.83 -15.00 -6.86
CA VAL A 341 -2.12 -15.66 -5.58
C VAL A 341 -3.61 -16.01 -5.58
N ASP A 342 -3.94 -17.27 -5.30
CA ASP A 342 -5.29 -17.84 -5.15
C ASP A 342 -6.19 -17.92 -6.40
N GLY A 343 -5.82 -17.27 -7.51
CA GLY A 343 -6.53 -17.35 -8.79
C GLY A 343 -7.90 -16.66 -8.76
N LEU A 344 -8.18 -15.75 -9.71
CA LEU A 344 -9.41 -14.96 -9.67
C LEU A 344 -10.62 -15.66 -10.32
N GLY A 345 -10.43 -16.80 -10.99
CA GLY A 345 -11.47 -17.51 -11.71
C GLY A 345 -11.16 -17.65 -13.19
N THR A 346 -12.20 -17.81 -14.02
CA THR A 346 -12.04 -18.05 -15.46
C THR A 346 -11.36 -16.87 -16.16
N ARG A 347 -10.48 -17.17 -17.12
CA ARG A 347 -9.79 -16.17 -17.91
C ARG A 347 -10.71 -15.55 -18.95
N VAL A 348 -10.73 -14.22 -19.02
CA VAL A 348 -11.57 -13.44 -19.96
C VAL A 348 -10.77 -12.29 -20.59
N PRO A 349 -11.05 -11.91 -21.85
CA PRO A 349 -10.45 -10.75 -22.47
C PRO A 349 -10.85 -9.44 -21.80
N TRP A 350 -9.97 -8.42 -21.88
CA TRP A 350 -10.20 -7.09 -21.31
C TRP A 350 -11.52 -6.41 -21.70
N PRO A 351 -11.99 -6.44 -22.97
CA PRO A 351 -13.28 -5.83 -23.33
C PRO A 351 -14.48 -6.47 -22.62
N GLU A 352 -14.44 -7.78 -22.39
CA GLU A 352 -15.49 -8.50 -21.65
C GLU A 352 -15.39 -8.20 -20.16
N LEU A 353 -14.17 -8.20 -19.60
CA LEU A 353 -13.93 -7.84 -18.20
C LEU A 353 -14.42 -6.43 -17.88
N GLY A 354 -14.07 -5.44 -18.70
CA GLY A 354 -14.52 -4.06 -18.52
C GLY A 354 -16.03 -3.93 -18.61
N ARG A 355 -16.68 -4.71 -19.50
CA ARG A 355 -18.14 -4.77 -19.57
C ARG A 355 -18.76 -5.30 -18.28
N MET A 356 -18.24 -6.41 -17.76
CA MET A 356 -18.73 -7.02 -16.52
C MET A 356 -18.48 -6.12 -15.32
N ALA A 357 -17.29 -5.53 -15.21
CA ALA A 357 -16.89 -4.71 -14.09
C ALA A 357 -17.65 -3.38 -14.06
N GLY A 358 -17.80 -2.72 -15.21
CA GLY A 358 -18.63 -1.52 -15.32
C GLY A 358 -20.08 -1.78 -14.94
N ALA A 359 -20.66 -2.92 -15.38
CA ALA A 359 -22.02 -3.30 -15.00
C ALA A 359 -22.15 -3.61 -13.50
N ALA A 360 -21.15 -4.29 -12.91
CA ALA A 360 -21.14 -4.58 -11.47
C ALA A 360 -21.02 -3.30 -10.63
N GLU A 361 -20.20 -2.35 -11.06
CA GLU A 361 -20.06 -1.05 -10.41
C GLU A 361 -21.35 -0.23 -10.50
N ALA A 362 -21.96 -0.12 -11.69
CA ALA A 362 -23.24 0.57 -11.85
C ALA A 362 -24.34 -0.05 -10.99
N ALA A 363 -24.41 -1.39 -10.92
CA ALA A 363 -25.34 -2.11 -10.05
C ALA A 363 -25.07 -1.85 -8.55
N HIS A 364 -23.80 -1.77 -8.14
CA HIS A 364 -23.43 -1.47 -6.76
C HIS A 364 -23.86 -0.06 -6.36
N GLN A 365 -23.59 0.95 -7.20
CA GLN A 365 -24.02 2.32 -6.96
C GLN A 365 -25.55 2.47 -6.98
N ALA A 366 -26.26 1.77 -7.88
CA ALA A 366 -27.72 1.72 -7.87
C ALA A 366 -28.29 1.08 -6.59
N ALA A 367 -27.61 0.06 -6.05
CA ALA A 367 -27.95 -0.56 -4.76
C ALA A 367 -27.68 0.40 -3.58
N ARG A 368 -26.62 1.21 -3.64
CA ARG A 368 -26.35 2.29 -2.65
C ARG A 368 -27.43 3.36 -2.69
N LEU A 369 -27.90 3.76 -3.87
CA LEU A 369 -29.03 4.68 -4.00
C LEU A 369 -30.29 4.10 -3.33
N SER A 370 -30.57 2.83 -3.59
CA SER A 370 -31.72 2.12 -3.02
C SER A 370 -31.62 2.04 -1.49
N ALA A 371 -30.42 1.79 -0.95
CA ALA A 371 -30.17 1.84 0.48
C ALA A 371 -30.39 3.25 1.05
N SER A 372 -29.92 4.30 0.37
CA SER A 372 -30.12 5.69 0.79
C SER A 372 -31.60 6.04 0.92
N VAL A 373 -32.41 5.68 -0.09
CA VAL A 373 -33.86 5.89 -0.08
C VAL A 373 -34.51 5.24 1.14
N LEU A 374 -34.19 3.97 1.43
CA LEU A 374 -34.76 3.24 2.57
C LEU A 374 -34.39 3.84 3.93
N HIS A 375 -33.17 4.36 4.08
CA HIS A 375 -32.69 4.92 5.35
C HIS A 375 -33.00 6.41 5.51
N SER A 376 -33.36 7.11 4.44
CA SER A 376 -33.68 8.55 4.47
C SER A 376 -34.99 8.89 5.18
N GLY A 377 -35.89 7.93 5.36
CA GLY A 377 -37.24 8.17 5.89
C GLY A 377 -38.19 8.89 4.90
N VAL A 378 -37.73 9.21 3.69
CA VAL A 378 -38.58 9.81 2.65
C VAL A 378 -39.58 8.79 2.14
N SER A 379 -40.85 9.17 2.01
CA SER A 379 -41.93 8.32 1.46
C SER A 379 -41.80 8.21 -0.06
N SER A 380 -40.79 7.46 -0.52
CA SER A 380 -40.53 7.21 -1.94
C SER A 380 -40.15 5.76 -2.20
N ASP A 381 -40.46 5.28 -3.40
CA ASP A 381 -40.02 3.97 -3.87
C ASP A 381 -38.54 4.02 -4.28
N THR A 382 -37.83 2.88 -4.16
CA THR A 382 -36.44 2.74 -4.60
C THR A 382 -36.26 2.72 -6.13
N THR A 383 -37.36 2.87 -6.88
CA THR A 383 -37.35 2.88 -8.34
C THR A 383 -36.79 4.20 -8.87
N VAL A 384 -36.27 4.19 -10.11
CA VAL A 384 -35.83 5.42 -10.79
C VAL A 384 -36.96 6.45 -10.84
N ALA A 385 -38.21 6.03 -11.10
CA ALA A 385 -39.38 6.91 -11.06
C ALA A 385 -39.61 7.53 -9.67
N GLY A 386 -39.50 6.74 -8.61
CA GLY A 386 -39.65 7.21 -7.23
C GLY A 386 -38.59 8.24 -6.86
N VAL A 387 -37.33 7.97 -7.19
CA VAL A 387 -36.23 8.92 -6.96
C VAL A 387 -36.46 10.22 -7.72
N LEU A 388 -36.86 10.18 -8.99
CA LEU A 388 -37.18 11.39 -9.75
C LEU A 388 -38.34 12.17 -9.14
N ALA A 389 -39.39 11.50 -8.65
CA ALA A 389 -40.52 12.14 -8.00
C ALA A 389 -40.11 12.85 -6.68
N CYS A 390 -39.19 12.24 -5.92
CA CYS A 390 -38.60 12.83 -4.72
C CYS A 390 -37.77 14.09 -5.06
N LEU A 391 -36.91 14.01 -6.09
CA LEU A 391 -36.14 15.16 -6.57
C LEU A 391 -37.04 16.30 -7.04
N HIS A 392 -38.14 15.98 -7.73
CA HIS A 392 -39.10 16.99 -8.18
C HIS A 392 -39.77 17.74 -7.01
N GLN A 393 -39.94 17.07 -5.87
CA GLN A 393 -40.49 17.64 -4.64
C GLN A 393 -39.46 18.45 -3.83
N GLY A 394 -38.18 18.48 -4.26
CA GLY A 394 -37.10 19.17 -3.56
C GLY A 394 -36.51 18.40 -2.38
N GLN A 395 -36.79 17.10 -2.27
CA GLN A 395 -36.36 16.25 -1.15
C GLN A 395 -35.01 15.54 -1.42
N GLY A 396 -34.20 16.07 -2.33
CA GLY A 396 -32.93 15.44 -2.73
C GLY A 396 -31.89 15.38 -1.61
N ALA A 397 -31.79 16.44 -0.80
CA ALA A 397 -30.87 16.47 0.34
C ALA A 397 -31.23 15.39 1.37
N ASP A 398 -32.51 15.28 1.73
CA ASP A 398 -33.00 14.28 2.67
C ASP A 398 -32.74 12.85 2.15
N LEU A 399 -32.97 12.62 0.85
CA LEU A 399 -32.78 11.33 0.21
C LEU A 399 -31.34 10.83 0.32
N ILE A 400 -30.35 11.72 0.21
CA ILE A 400 -28.93 11.35 0.16
C ILE A 400 -28.17 11.52 1.48
N ASN A 401 -28.78 12.18 2.46
CA ASN A 401 -28.21 12.39 3.78
C ASN A 401 -27.61 11.12 4.42
N PRO A 402 -28.22 9.91 4.33
CA PRO A 402 -27.63 8.69 4.90
C PRO A 402 -26.29 8.25 4.29
N VAL A 403 -25.96 8.72 3.08
CA VAL A 403 -24.78 8.32 2.29
C VAL A 403 -23.70 9.40 2.27
N LEU A 404 -24.05 10.65 2.61
CA LEU A 404 -23.07 11.74 2.72
C LEU A 404 -22.05 11.46 3.82
N ASP A 405 -20.82 11.94 3.61
CA ASP A 405 -19.81 11.92 4.65
C ASP A 405 -20.22 12.91 5.76
N PRO A 406 -20.48 12.43 6.99
CA PRO A 406 -20.94 13.30 8.06
C PRO A 406 -19.85 14.27 8.55
N GLY A 407 -18.59 14.08 8.15
CA GLY A 407 -17.47 15.00 8.43
C GLY A 407 -17.32 16.17 7.47
N LEU A 408 -18.18 16.31 6.45
CA LEU A 408 -18.12 17.37 5.44
C LEU A 408 -18.22 18.78 6.05
N ASN A 409 -17.49 19.73 5.45
CA ASN A 409 -17.62 21.14 5.80
C ASN A 409 -19.01 21.64 5.39
N PRO A 410 -19.76 22.36 6.25
CA PRO A 410 -21.07 22.93 5.91
C PRO A 410 -21.14 23.65 4.55
N ASP A 411 -20.07 24.35 4.15
CA ASP A 411 -20.01 25.09 2.89
C ASP A 411 -19.94 24.18 1.63
N GLU A 412 -19.57 22.91 1.80
CA GLU A 412 -19.42 21.93 0.72
C GLU A 412 -20.62 20.97 0.61
N VAL A 413 -21.53 20.98 1.60
CA VAL A 413 -22.65 20.03 1.68
C VAL A 413 -23.56 20.13 0.46
N ASP A 414 -23.97 21.33 0.05
CA ASP A 414 -24.87 21.51 -1.10
C ASP A 414 -24.27 20.95 -2.40
N GLN A 415 -22.97 21.16 -2.60
CA GLN A 415 -22.26 20.65 -3.76
C GLN A 415 -22.09 19.13 -3.68
N ALA A 416 -21.79 18.59 -2.49
CA ALA A 416 -21.69 17.15 -2.26
C ALA A 416 -23.04 16.44 -2.47
N VAL A 417 -24.16 17.05 -2.08
CA VAL A 417 -25.51 16.56 -2.36
C VAL A 417 -25.73 16.44 -3.86
N ILE A 418 -25.44 17.51 -4.62
CA ILE A 418 -25.62 17.52 -6.09
C ILE A 418 -24.77 16.44 -6.75
N ASP A 419 -23.49 16.36 -6.39
CA ASP A 419 -22.56 15.43 -7.03
C ASP A 419 -22.88 13.98 -6.66
N THR A 420 -23.24 13.69 -5.40
CA THR A 420 -23.63 12.34 -4.95
C THR A 420 -24.94 11.88 -5.60
N ILE A 421 -25.96 12.74 -5.69
CA ILE A 421 -27.21 12.40 -6.40
C ILE A 421 -26.91 12.18 -7.88
N THR A 422 -26.07 13.02 -8.50
CA THR A 422 -25.71 12.89 -9.90
C THR A 422 -25.05 11.55 -10.18
N GLU A 423 -24.06 11.16 -9.37
CA GLU A 423 -23.35 9.89 -9.49
C GLU A 423 -24.29 8.69 -9.32
N LEU A 424 -25.06 8.67 -8.22
CA LEU A 424 -25.90 7.52 -7.89
C LEU A 424 -27.11 7.37 -8.80
N LEU A 425 -27.80 8.47 -9.16
CA LEU A 425 -28.89 8.44 -10.12
C LEU A 425 -28.39 8.11 -11.52
N GLY A 426 -27.24 8.68 -11.92
CA GLY A 426 -26.59 8.38 -13.18
C GLY A 426 -26.27 6.89 -13.30
N ALA A 427 -25.68 6.30 -12.25
CA ALA A 427 -25.40 4.87 -12.19
C ALA A 427 -26.66 4.00 -12.22
N ALA A 428 -27.73 4.40 -11.52
CA ALA A 428 -29.02 3.69 -11.55
C ALA A 428 -29.65 3.68 -12.94
N VAL A 429 -29.57 4.80 -13.68
CA VAL A 429 -30.03 4.88 -15.08
C VAL A 429 -29.19 3.98 -15.99
N VAL A 430 -27.87 3.99 -15.83
CA VAL A 430 -26.97 3.12 -16.61
C VAL A 430 -27.24 1.65 -16.32
N ASP A 431 -27.38 1.27 -15.05
CA ASP A 431 -27.70 -0.10 -14.63
C ASP A 431 -29.04 -0.58 -15.22
N ALA A 432 -30.06 0.29 -15.22
CA ALA A 432 -31.36 0.00 -15.84
C ALA A 432 -31.23 -0.25 -17.35
N LEU A 433 -30.48 0.58 -18.07
CA LEU A 433 -30.22 0.41 -19.51
C LEU A 433 -29.40 -0.85 -19.82
N VAL A 434 -28.41 -1.17 -18.99
CA VAL A 434 -27.57 -2.37 -19.14
C VAL A 434 -28.40 -3.63 -18.90
N CYS A 435 -29.25 -3.66 -17.86
CA CYS A 435 -30.15 -4.77 -17.59
C CYS A 435 -31.19 -4.98 -18.70
N ALA A 436 -31.68 -3.90 -19.30
CA ALA A 436 -32.59 -3.95 -20.45
C ALA A 436 -31.89 -4.32 -21.78
N GLY A 437 -30.56 -4.41 -21.80
CA GLY A 437 -29.79 -4.67 -23.02
C GLY A 437 -29.72 -3.47 -24.00
N HIS A 438 -30.03 -2.26 -23.52
CA HIS A 438 -30.00 -1.03 -24.30
C HIS A 438 -28.66 -0.28 -24.22
N ALA A 439 -27.81 -0.62 -23.25
CA ALA A 439 -26.46 -0.09 -23.13
C ALA A 439 -25.46 -1.17 -22.70
N HIS A 440 -24.18 -0.90 -22.90
CA HIS A 440 -23.09 -1.71 -22.33
C HIS A 440 -21.89 -0.82 -22.01
N HIS A 441 -21.07 -1.26 -21.06
CA HIS A 441 -19.80 -0.61 -20.76
C HIS A 441 -18.74 -1.05 -21.76
N GLU A 442 -17.91 -0.09 -22.18
CA GLU A 442 -16.75 -0.27 -23.02
C GLU A 442 -15.50 0.20 -22.26
N LEU A 443 -14.46 -0.63 -22.27
CA LEU A 443 -13.20 -0.31 -21.62
C LEU A 443 -12.50 0.83 -22.34
N ASP A 444 -12.04 1.81 -21.58
CA ASP A 444 -11.16 2.87 -22.04
C ASP A 444 -9.88 2.84 -21.20
N TRP A 445 -8.71 2.83 -21.84
CA TRP A 445 -7.43 2.88 -21.13
C TRP A 445 -7.04 4.32 -20.73
N GLY A 446 -7.70 5.32 -21.33
CA GLY A 446 -7.50 6.74 -21.06
C GLY A 446 -8.27 7.26 -19.84
N GLY A 447 -9.23 6.50 -19.29
CA GLY A 447 -10.14 7.01 -18.26
C GLY A 447 -11.14 5.97 -17.75
N PRO A 448 -12.27 6.40 -17.17
CA PRO A 448 -13.32 5.49 -16.70
C PRO A 448 -13.95 4.73 -17.88
N CYS A 449 -14.54 3.57 -17.59
CA CYS A 449 -15.30 2.81 -18.61
C CYS A 449 -16.41 3.68 -19.20
N GLN A 450 -16.47 3.76 -20.52
CA GLN A 450 -17.48 4.54 -21.23
C GLN A 450 -18.77 3.73 -21.36
N VAL A 451 -19.92 4.40 -21.35
CA VAL A 451 -21.22 3.75 -21.58
C VAL A 451 -21.63 3.98 -23.03
N ARG A 452 -21.87 2.89 -23.77
CA ARG A 452 -22.33 2.93 -25.16
C ARG A 452 -23.73 2.37 -25.28
N LEU A 453 -24.63 3.14 -25.89
CA LEU A 453 -25.99 2.73 -26.23
C LEU A 453 -25.96 1.67 -27.34
N ALA A 454 -27.02 0.87 -27.46
CA ALA A 454 -27.14 -0.20 -28.46
C ALA A 454 -27.00 0.32 -29.92
N HIS A 455 -27.35 1.58 -30.17
CA HIS A 455 -27.18 2.25 -31.46
C HIS A 455 -25.79 2.89 -31.65
N GLY A 456 -24.85 2.67 -30.73
CA GLY A 456 -23.45 3.06 -30.85
C GLY A 456 -23.08 4.45 -30.31
N GLN A 457 -24.03 5.25 -29.81
CA GLN A 457 -23.71 6.57 -29.24
C GLN A 457 -23.16 6.43 -27.82
N LEU A 458 -22.21 7.31 -27.47
CA LEU A 458 -21.72 7.45 -26.10
C LEU A 458 -22.76 8.16 -25.23
N LEU A 459 -23.01 7.61 -24.04
CA LEU A 459 -23.84 8.18 -23.00
C LEU A 459 -22.94 8.69 -21.86
N ASP A 460 -23.06 9.96 -21.54
CA ASP A 460 -22.49 10.56 -20.35
C ASP A 460 -23.62 10.67 -19.31
N PRO A 461 -23.65 9.80 -18.28
CA PRO A 461 -24.75 9.76 -17.32
C PRO A 461 -24.82 11.04 -16.48
N ASP A 462 -23.68 11.62 -16.12
CA ASP A 462 -23.62 12.83 -15.32
C ASP A 462 -24.19 14.01 -16.10
N ARG A 463 -23.80 14.17 -17.37
CA ARG A 463 -24.38 15.22 -18.24
C ARG A 463 -25.88 15.04 -18.49
N LEU A 464 -26.37 13.81 -18.44
CA LEU A 464 -27.79 13.51 -18.60
C LEU A 464 -28.59 13.93 -17.37
N VAL A 465 -28.15 13.59 -16.15
CA VAL A 465 -28.96 13.77 -14.94
C VAL A 465 -28.66 15.06 -14.19
N ARG A 466 -27.41 15.53 -14.17
CA ARG A 466 -26.95 16.67 -13.35
C ARG A 466 -27.78 17.95 -13.54
N PRO A 467 -28.18 18.36 -14.77
CA PRO A 467 -29.00 19.56 -14.93
C PRO A 467 -30.32 19.50 -14.16
N ALA A 468 -30.96 18.33 -14.08
CA ALA A 468 -32.23 18.16 -13.38
C ALA A 468 -32.06 17.94 -11.87
N VAL A 469 -30.88 17.49 -11.42
CA VAL A 469 -30.49 17.47 -10.00
C VAL A 469 -30.30 18.90 -9.49
N VAL A 470 -29.66 19.77 -10.28
CA VAL A 470 -29.44 21.18 -9.93
C VAL A 470 -30.74 22.00 -9.98
N ASP A 471 -31.60 21.77 -10.98
CA ASP A 471 -32.91 22.44 -11.10
C ASP A 471 -34.05 21.41 -11.15
N PRO A 472 -34.76 21.17 -10.02
CA PRO A 472 -35.91 20.26 -9.93
C PRO A 472 -37.04 20.52 -10.95
N ARG A 473 -37.11 21.72 -11.53
CA ARG A 473 -38.09 22.06 -12.57
C ARG A 473 -37.83 21.33 -13.89
N LEU A 474 -36.61 20.84 -14.10
CA LEU A 474 -36.22 20.10 -15.30
C LEU A 474 -36.51 18.60 -15.21
N ILE A 475 -36.92 18.08 -14.05
CA ILE A 475 -37.23 16.65 -13.83
C ILE A 475 -38.29 16.10 -14.81
N PRO A 476 -39.41 16.78 -15.12
CA PRO A 476 -40.35 16.30 -16.14
C PRO A 476 -39.74 16.20 -17.55
N GLY A 477 -38.74 17.04 -17.85
CA GLY A 477 -37.96 16.96 -19.08
C GLY A 477 -37.05 15.73 -19.09
N LEU A 478 -36.32 15.51 -18.00
CA LEU A 478 -35.46 14.34 -17.81
C LEU A 478 -36.27 13.04 -17.90
N HIS A 479 -37.41 12.94 -17.20
CA HIS A 479 -38.29 11.77 -17.25
C HIS A 479 -38.68 11.40 -18.69
N ARG A 480 -39.12 12.38 -19.50
CA ARG A 480 -39.44 12.12 -20.92
C ARG A 480 -38.24 11.65 -21.73
N HIS A 481 -37.06 12.21 -21.46
CA HIS A 481 -35.83 11.82 -22.13
C HIS A 481 -35.41 10.39 -21.78
N LEU A 482 -35.51 9.99 -20.51
CA LEU A 482 -35.23 8.63 -20.06
C LEU A 482 -36.16 7.60 -20.71
N VAL A 483 -37.47 7.91 -20.81
CA VAL A 483 -38.43 7.06 -21.53
C VAL A 483 -38.04 6.92 -23.01
N HIS A 484 -37.60 8.01 -23.67
CA HIS A 484 -37.16 7.95 -25.06
C HIS A 484 -35.89 7.11 -25.25
N LEU A 485 -34.97 7.15 -24.28
CA LEU A 485 -33.78 6.30 -24.26
C LEU A 485 -34.08 4.83 -23.94
N GLY A 486 -35.32 4.50 -23.55
CA GLY A 486 -35.73 3.14 -23.21
C GLY A 486 -35.35 2.72 -21.78
N VAL A 487 -35.15 3.66 -20.87
CA VAL A 487 -34.84 3.36 -19.46
C VAL A 487 -36.09 2.78 -18.78
N PRO A 488 -36.05 1.56 -18.22
CA PRO A 488 -37.13 1.04 -17.39
C PRO A 488 -37.19 1.84 -16.08
N LEU A 489 -38.21 2.69 -15.92
CA LEU A 489 -38.31 3.60 -14.78
C LEU A 489 -38.74 2.91 -13.47
N ASP A 490 -39.31 1.71 -13.59
CA ASP A 490 -39.62 0.80 -12.49
C ASP A 490 -38.40 0.01 -12.00
N HIS A 491 -37.25 0.17 -12.64
CA HIS A 491 -36.00 -0.48 -12.24
C HIS A 491 -35.54 -0.01 -10.85
N SER A 492 -35.16 -0.97 -10.02
CA SER A 492 -34.47 -0.77 -8.74
C SER A 492 -33.53 -1.94 -8.46
N ARG A 493 -32.57 -1.74 -7.56
CA ARG A 493 -31.73 -2.80 -7.03
C ARG A 493 -32.12 -3.10 -5.57
N PRO A 494 -31.87 -4.33 -5.09
CA PRO A 494 -31.86 -4.56 -3.65
C PRO A 494 -30.91 -3.57 -2.98
N ALA A 495 -31.32 -3.01 -1.84
CA ALA A 495 -30.48 -2.10 -1.09
C ALA A 495 -29.13 -2.76 -0.77
N ALA A 496 -28.04 -2.04 -1.00
CA ALA A 496 -26.72 -2.50 -0.63
C ALA A 496 -26.67 -2.76 0.88
N GLU A 497 -26.04 -3.86 1.28
CA GLU A 497 -25.70 -4.07 2.68
C GLU A 497 -24.76 -2.95 3.15
N GLU A 498 -24.99 -2.41 4.36
CA GLU A 498 -24.07 -1.43 4.93
C GLU A 498 -22.68 -2.08 5.05
N PRO A 499 -21.62 -1.49 4.47
CA PRO A 499 -20.29 -2.09 4.56
C PRO A 499 -19.80 -2.08 6.00
N ASP A 500 -19.13 -3.16 6.40
CA ASP A 500 -18.47 -3.24 7.70
C ASP A 500 -17.52 -2.05 7.92
N ALA A 501 -17.58 -1.46 9.11
CA ALA A 501 -16.70 -0.36 9.47
C ALA A 501 -15.23 -0.81 9.48
N VAL A 502 -14.34 0.01 8.92
CA VAL A 502 -12.91 -0.29 8.82
C VAL A 502 -12.18 0.35 9.99
N LEU A 503 -11.38 -0.45 10.71
CA LEU A 503 -10.61 0.01 11.86
C LEU A 503 -9.46 0.94 11.42
N ALA A 504 -9.48 2.19 11.88
CA ALA A 504 -8.38 3.15 11.72
C ALA A 504 -7.31 3.01 12.82
N GLY A 505 -7.73 2.68 14.04
CA GLY A 505 -6.81 2.42 15.15
C GLY A 505 -7.51 2.16 16.48
N ILE A 506 -6.72 1.77 17.48
CA ILE A 506 -7.20 1.45 18.83
C ILE A 506 -6.49 2.35 19.84
N VAL A 507 -7.24 2.91 20.80
CA VAL A 507 -6.71 3.53 22.01
C VAL A 507 -7.13 2.72 23.22
N SER A 508 -6.16 2.26 24.02
CA SER A 508 -6.42 1.38 25.16
C SER A 508 -5.49 1.70 26.34
N PRO A 509 -5.99 1.79 27.58
CA PRO A 509 -7.41 1.86 27.96
C PRO A 509 -7.89 3.32 28.03
N VAL A 510 -9.13 3.57 27.61
CA VAL A 510 -9.86 4.82 27.85
C VAL A 510 -10.88 4.63 28.97
N ARG A 511 -11.28 5.72 29.61
CA ARG A 511 -12.33 5.75 30.62
C ARG A 511 -13.60 6.33 30.03
N TYR A 512 -14.69 5.58 30.17
CA TYR A 512 -16.02 5.94 29.73
C TYR A 512 -17.04 5.39 30.74
N SER A 513 -18.03 6.21 31.16
CA SER A 513 -19.03 5.90 32.20
C SER A 513 -18.43 5.23 33.46
N SER A 514 -17.34 5.80 33.98
CA SER A 514 -16.59 5.28 35.15
C SER A 514 -15.96 3.86 34.99
N ARG A 515 -15.95 3.28 33.80
CA ARG A 515 -15.33 1.97 33.48
C ARG A 515 -14.22 2.12 32.42
N LEU A 516 -13.33 1.15 32.37
CA LEU A 516 -12.25 1.10 31.37
C LEU A 516 -12.73 0.36 30.12
N HIS A 517 -12.50 0.97 28.97
CA HIS A 517 -12.83 0.43 27.66
C HIS A 517 -11.61 0.52 26.72
N ASP A 518 -11.56 -0.38 25.76
CA ASP A 518 -10.71 -0.28 24.58
C ASP A 518 -11.53 0.48 23.52
N LEU A 519 -11.03 1.66 23.10
CA LEU A 519 -11.68 2.49 22.10
C LEU A 519 -11.16 2.12 20.72
N LEU A 520 -12.03 1.61 19.86
CA LEU A 520 -11.76 1.33 18.47
C LEU A 520 -12.31 2.50 17.64
N VAL A 521 -11.42 3.19 16.95
CA VAL A 521 -11.76 4.27 16.02
C VAL A 521 -11.86 3.66 14.64
N THR A 522 -13.05 3.72 14.04
CA THR A 522 -13.30 3.21 12.68
C THR A 522 -13.37 4.37 11.69
N ASP A 523 -13.80 4.12 10.45
CA ASP A 523 -14.17 5.14 9.47
C ASP A 523 -15.63 5.59 9.59
N ARG A 524 -16.47 4.86 10.34
CA ARG A 524 -17.91 5.13 10.50
C ARG A 524 -18.33 5.57 11.90
N GLY A 525 -17.43 5.53 12.87
CA GLY A 525 -17.81 5.79 14.26
C GLY A 525 -16.84 5.21 15.27
N LEU A 526 -17.27 5.20 16.53
CA LEU A 526 -16.49 4.77 17.68
C LEU A 526 -17.12 3.55 18.32
N LEU A 527 -16.30 2.53 18.57
CA LEU A 527 -16.71 1.33 19.29
C LEU A 527 -15.97 1.23 20.62
N PHE A 528 -16.74 1.15 21.70
CA PHE A 528 -16.23 0.96 23.06
C PHE A 528 -16.41 -0.50 23.46
N VAL A 529 -15.31 -1.21 23.71
CA VAL A 529 -15.34 -2.60 24.18
C VAL A 529 -14.80 -2.64 25.61
N PRO A 530 -15.46 -3.29 26.58
CA PRO A 530 -14.96 -3.32 27.96
C PRO A 530 -13.55 -3.90 28.03
N SER A 531 -12.65 -3.19 28.71
CA SER A 531 -11.26 -3.59 28.81
C SER A 531 -11.06 -4.59 29.95
N ALA A 532 -10.27 -5.65 29.70
CA ALA A 532 -9.91 -6.64 30.71
C ALA A 532 -8.73 -6.19 31.61
N SER A 533 -8.13 -5.03 31.32
CA SER A 533 -7.04 -4.49 32.13
C SER A 533 -7.59 -3.91 33.44
N GLY A 534 -7.44 -4.65 34.53
CA GLY A 534 -7.68 -4.10 35.87
C GLY A 534 -6.61 -3.05 36.21
N LEU A 535 -6.98 -2.03 37.00
CA LEU A 535 -6.07 -0.99 37.53
C LEU A 535 -4.78 -1.54 38.17
N VAL A 536 -4.78 -2.82 38.60
CA VAL A 536 -3.64 -3.49 39.25
C VAL A 536 -2.67 -4.13 38.23
N SER A 537 -3.10 -4.45 37.00
CA SER A 537 -2.22 -5.07 35.99
C SER A 537 -1.35 -4.09 35.21
N SER A 538 -1.78 -2.81 35.05
CA SER A 538 -0.99 -1.80 34.31
C SER A 538 0.21 -1.28 35.12
N LEU A 539 0.06 -1.11 36.45
CA LEU A 539 1.16 -0.73 37.34
C LEU A 539 2.31 -1.76 37.36
N LEU A 540 2.02 -3.03 37.06
CA LEU A 540 3.03 -4.11 36.95
C LEU A 540 3.53 -4.32 35.51
N ALA A 541 2.92 -3.69 34.50
CA ALA A 541 3.29 -3.85 33.08
C ALA A 541 4.64 -3.20 32.73
N GLY A 542 5.06 -2.18 33.50
CA GLY A 542 6.41 -1.60 33.42
C GLY A 542 7.52 -2.57 33.83
N ALA A 543 7.20 -3.60 34.63
CA ALA A 543 8.18 -4.54 35.20
C ALA A 543 8.11 -5.97 34.62
N LEU A 544 6.98 -6.40 34.05
CA LEU A 544 6.77 -7.79 33.62
C LEU A 544 6.43 -7.93 32.12
N THR A 545 7.40 -8.43 31.34
CA THR A 545 7.29 -8.71 29.90
C THR A 545 6.14 -9.65 29.50
N LEU A 546 5.65 -10.47 30.42
CA LEU A 546 4.56 -11.43 30.18
C LEU A 546 3.18 -10.77 30.16
N VAL A 547 2.94 -9.75 31.00
CA VAL A 547 1.67 -9.01 31.05
C VAL A 547 1.48 -8.22 29.77
N ARG A 548 2.53 -7.50 29.34
CA ARG A 548 2.55 -6.74 28.08
C ARG A 548 2.38 -7.61 26.83
N ARG A 549 2.82 -8.87 26.85
CA ARG A 549 2.56 -9.84 25.77
C ARG A 549 1.10 -10.28 25.72
N LYS A 550 0.45 -10.47 26.86
CA LYS A 550 -0.96 -10.85 26.94
C LYS A 550 -1.86 -9.72 26.44
N GLU A 551 -1.56 -8.50 26.86
CA GLU A 551 -2.23 -7.27 26.43
C GLU A 551 -2.06 -7.04 24.91
N ASN A 552 -0.83 -7.15 24.39
CA ASN A 552 -0.59 -7.05 22.95
C ASN A 552 -1.34 -8.12 22.13
N ARG A 553 -1.44 -9.36 22.61
CA ARG A 553 -2.22 -10.42 21.94
C ARG A 553 -3.71 -10.14 21.95
N GLN A 554 -4.23 -9.53 23.01
CA GLN A 554 -5.63 -9.13 23.08
C GLN A 554 -5.93 -8.02 22.08
N LEU A 555 -5.05 -7.01 21.98
CA LEU A 555 -5.17 -5.95 20.98
C LEU A 555 -5.04 -6.49 19.54
N GLU A 556 -4.12 -7.42 19.29
CA GLU A 556 -4.01 -8.13 17.98
C GLU A 556 -5.29 -8.91 17.66
N LYS A 557 -5.94 -9.50 18.66
CA LYS A 557 -7.22 -10.18 18.48
C LYS A 557 -8.33 -9.19 18.13
N LEU A 558 -8.39 -8.04 18.80
CA LEU A 558 -9.37 -6.99 18.47
C LEU A 558 -9.15 -6.43 17.07
N GLU A 559 -7.90 -6.20 16.66
CA GLU A 559 -7.52 -5.70 15.34
C GLU A 559 -7.88 -6.68 14.20
N SER A 560 -7.92 -7.98 14.49
CA SER A 560 -8.26 -9.03 13.52
C SER A 560 -9.71 -9.51 13.57
N THR A 561 -10.52 -9.02 14.50
CA THR A 561 -11.95 -9.37 14.58
C THR A 561 -12.78 -8.35 13.79
N PRO A 562 -13.71 -8.77 12.92
CA PRO A 562 -14.61 -7.86 12.22
C PRO A 562 -15.39 -6.94 13.18
N ILE A 563 -15.59 -5.68 12.80
CA ILE A 563 -16.28 -4.71 13.67
C ILE A 563 -17.73 -5.13 13.95
N ALA A 564 -18.44 -5.74 12.99
CA ALA A 564 -19.79 -6.26 13.19
C ALA A 564 -19.86 -7.27 14.35
N GLU A 565 -18.94 -8.24 14.40
CA GLU A 565 -18.88 -9.21 15.51
C GLU A 565 -18.56 -8.54 16.86
N LEU A 566 -17.74 -7.48 16.86
CA LEU A 566 -17.43 -6.75 18.09
C LEU A 566 -18.62 -5.92 18.59
N ARG A 567 -19.46 -5.39 17.68
CA ARG A 567 -20.70 -4.66 18.01
C ARG A 567 -21.76 -5.54 18.68
N GLU A 568 -21.78 -6.85 18.40
CA GLU A 568 -22.73 -7.79 18.99
C GLU A 568 -22.39 -8.24 20.41
N ARG A 569 -21.25 -7.83 20.97
CA ARG A 569 -20.88 -8.19 22.34
C ARG A 569 -21.81 -7.52 23.35
N ALA A 570 -22.19 -8.26 24.39
CA ALA A 570 -23.21 -7.90 25.38
C ALA A 570 -22.98 -6.59 26.18
N ASP A 571 -21.81 -5.96 26.04
CA ASP A 571 -21.42 -4.72 26.72
C ASP A 571 -20.68 -3.74 25.78
N ALA A 572 -20.69 -3.99 24.47
CA ALA A 572 -20.09 -3.08 23.50
C ALA A 572 -21.01 -1.89 23.24
N GLN A 573 -20.44 -0.70 23.11
CA GLN A 573 -21.20 0.52 22.84
C GLN A 573 -20.74 1.15 21.54
N TRP A 574 -21.69 1.47 20.66
CA TRP A 574 -21.44 2.01 19.33
C TRP A 574 -21.93 3.45 19.26
N VAL A 575 -21.04 4.36 18.88
CA VAL A 575 -21.37 5.74 18.53
C VAL A 575 -21.20 5.86 17.03
N ASP A 576 -22.31 5.98 16.31
CA ASP A 576 -22.31 6.19 14.87
C ASP A 576 -21.93 7.63 14.56
N SER A 577 -21.09 7.86 13.56
CA SER A 577 -20.66 9.22 13.23
C SER A 577 -21.79 10.10 12.72
N ARG A 578 -22.89 9.55 12.21
CA ARG A 578 -24.08 10.30 11.78
C ARG A 578 -24.79 11.00 12.94
N ASP A 579 -24.75 10.40 14.12
CA ASP A 579 -25.44 10.94 15.30
C ASP A 579 -24.59 11.98 16.04
N ILE A 580 -23.36 12.25 15.61
CA ILE A 580 -22.45 13.18 16.29
C ILE A 580 -22.69 14.60 15.79
N ALA A 581 -23.25 15.46 16.63
CA ALA A 581 -23.45 16.87 16.34
C ALA A 581 -22.12 17.63 16.33
N THR A 582 -21.38 17.54 17.44
CA THR A 582 -20.06 18.18 17.58
C THR A 582 -19.10 17.29 18.37
N ALA A 583 -17.80 17.47 18.11
CA ALA A 583 -16.73 16.77 18.83
C ALA A 583 -15.69 17.77 19.32
N ARG A 584 -15.27 17.68 20.58
CA ARG A 584 -14.19 18.49 21.16
C ARG A 584 -13.12 17.60 21.76
N LEU A 585 -11.89 17.73 21.29
CA LEU A 585 -10.72 17.07 21.85
C LEU A 585 -9.87 18.10 22.60
N SER A 586 -9.79 17.96 23.91
CA SER A 586 -8.99 18.84 24.78
C SER A 586 -7.82 18.09 25.41
N GLN A 587 -6.65 18.72 25.42
CA GLN A 587 -5.48 18.17 26.10
C GLN A 587 -5.56 18.47 27.61
N ARG A 588 -5.42 17.43 28.45
CA ARG A 588 -5.38 17.55 29.93
C ARG A 588 -4.14 16.86 30.48
N GLY A 589 -3.07 17.63 30.71
CA GLY A 589 -1.83 17.12 31.28
C GLY A 589 -1.16 16.06 30.38
N ALA A 590 -0.92 14.85 30.90
CA ALA A 590 -0.34 13.74 30.14
C ALA A 590 -1.37 12.95 29.29
N GLY A 591 -2.65 13.34 29.30
CA GLY A 591 -3.73 12.69 28.55
C GLY A 591 -4.64 13.69 27.82
N TRP A 592 -5.75 13.19 27.28
CA TRP A 592 -6.77 13.94 26.57
C TRP A 592 -8.19 13.58 27.04
N MET A 593 -9.13 14.47 26.77
CA MET A 593 -10.57 14.30 26.92
C MET A 593 -11.25 14.56 25.58
N LEU A 594 -12.08 13.61 25.13
CA LEU A 594 -12.95 13.74 23.97
C LEU A 594 -14.39 13.88 24.46
N SER A 595 -15.03 15.00 24.13
CA SER A 595 -16.43 15.28 24.39
C SER A 595 -17.20 15.23 23.08
N LEU A 596 -18.29 14.45 23.02
CA LEU A 596 -19.15 14.31 21.85
C LEU A 596 -20.58 14.74 22.24
N GLU A 597 -21.16 15.65 21.47
CA GLU A 597 -22.58 15.99 21.54
C GLU A 597 -23.32 15.14 20.50
N LEU A 598 -24.37 14.42 20.91
CA LEU A 598 -25.05 13.40 20.10
C LEU A 598 -26.55 13.68 19.93
N TYR A 599 -27.06 13.49 18.72
CA TYR A 599 -28.49 13.38 18.42
C TYR A 599 -28.96 11.95 18.73
N LEU A 600 -29.63 11.76 19.88
CA LEU A 600 -30.20 10.48 20.29
C LEU A 600 -31.73 10.53 20.22
N ASP A 601 -32.27 10.72 19.02
CA ASP A 601 -33.71 10.66 18.76
C ASP A 601 -34.17 9.25 18.34
N ASP A 602 -35.44 9.11 17.96
CA ASP A 602 -36.02 7.82 17.52
C ASP A 602 -35.38 7.25 16.24
N TYR A 603 -34.53 8.03 15.55
CA TYR A 603 -33.83 7.67 14.32
C TYR A 603 -32.33 7.42 14.53
N ALA A 604 -31.82 7.57 15.76
CA ALA A 604 -30.41 7.39 16.07
C ALA A 604 -29.93 5.95 15.79
N VAL A 605 -28.75 5.84 15.17
CA VAL A 605 -28.12 4.55 14.85
C VAL A 605 -27.21 4.07 15.99
N SER A 606 -26.76 5.01 16.83
CA SER A 606 -25.92 4.81 17.99
C SER A 606 -26.60 3.92 19.02
N LYS A 607 -25.84 2.97 19.56
CA LYS A 607 -26.27 2.05 20.62
C LYS A 607 -25.38 2.28 21.83
N ILE A 608 -25.84 3.16 22.71
CA ILE A 608 -25.11 3.63 23.89
C ILE A 608 -25.98 3.38 25.11
N ASP A 609 -25.35 3.03 26.24
CA ASP A 609 -26.06 2.92 27.51
C ASP A 609 -26.48 4.32 27.98
N PRO A 610 -27.77 4.59 28.25
CA PRO A 610 -28.23 5.90 28.73
C PRO A 610 -27.56 6.34 30.04
N ALA A 611 -27.01 5.40 30.84
CA ALA A 611 -26.24 5.74 32.03
C ALA A 611 -24.86 6.36 31.73
N GLY A 612 -24.39 6.27 30.49
CA GLY A 612 -23.10 6.81 30.04
C GLY A 612 -23.17 8.15 29.32
N THR A 613 -24.38 8.72 29.19
CA THR A 613 -24.62 10.04 28.59
C THR A 613 -25.24 11.00 29.60
N VAL A 614 -24.90 12.28 29.51
CA VAL A 614 -25.49 13.35 30.34
C VAL A 614 -26.36 14.23 29.43
N PRO A 615 -27.51 14.75 29.91
CA PRO A 615 -28.28 15.73 29.13
C PRO A 615 -27.42 16.95 28.82
N GLY A 616 -27.27 17.26 27.53
CA GLY A 616 -26.57 18.43 27.01
C GLY A 616 -27.52 19.59 26.74
N ASP A 617 -27.06 20.56 25.94
CA ASP A 617 -27.85 21.71 25.50
C ASP A 617 -28.75 21.32 24.30
N ASP A 618 -29.88 22.01 24.11
CA ASP A 618 -30.78 21.83 22.96
C ASP A 618 -31.17 20.36 22.64
N ASP A 619 -31.56 19.58 23.66
CA ASP A 619 -31.97 18.16 23.56
C ASP A 619 -30.87 17.18 23.06
N LEU A 620 -29.60 17.60 23.04
CA LEU A 620 -28.45 16.75 22.71
C LEU A 620 -27.98 15.93 23.92
N ALA A 621 -27.43 14.74 23.68
CA ALA A 621 -26.77 13.93 24.70
C ALA A 621 -25.25 14.14 24.68
N LEU A 622 -24.65 14.43 25.84
CA LEU A 622 -23.20 14.61 25.99
C LEU A 622 -22.53 13.31 26.43
N LEU A 623 -21.51 12.89 25.67
CA LEU A 623 -20.66 11.74 25.94
C LEU A 623 -19.21 12.20 26.20
N GLU A 624 -18.64 11.85 27.35
CA GLU A 624 -17.24 12.17 27.67
C GLU A 624 -16.36 10.92 27.78
N VAL A 625 -15.23 10.97 27.09
CA VAL A 625 -14.22 9.91 27.05
C VAL A 625 -12.87 10.47 27.48
N HIS A 626 -12.22 9.81 28.42
CA HIS A 626 -10.93 10.26 28.94
C HIS A 626 -9.83 9.23 28.66
N SER A 627 -8.70 9.65 28.12
CA SER A 627 -7.52 8.79 28.12
C SER A 627 -6.98 8.63 29.54
N THR A 628 -6.47 7.44 29.85
CA THR A 628 -5.65 7.23 31.06
C THR A 628 -4.18 7.60 30.79
N PRO A 629 -3.37 7.94 31.81
CA PRO A 629 -1.94 8.23 31.62
C PRO A 629 -1.13 7.08 30.98
N ASP A 630 -1.62 5.84 31.09
CA ASP A 630 -0.99 4.64 30.54
C ASP A 630 -1.55 4.25 29.15
N SER A 631 -2.39 5.08 28.53
CA SER A 631 -3.04 4.75 27.26
C SER A 631 -2.02 4.58 26.13
N GLY A 632 -2.03 3.42 25.49
CA GLY A 632 -1.31 3.16 24.26
C GLY A 632 -2.22 3.33 23.03
N ALA A 633 -1.62 3.77 21.91
CA ALA A 633 -2.28 3.81 20.62
C ALA A 633 -1.67 2.76 19.67
N ARG A 634 -2.52 2.09 18.89
CA ARG A 634 -2.14 1.21 17.77
C ARG A 634 -2.85 1.66 16.50
N GLY A 635 -2.17 1.56 15.36
CA GLY A 635 -2.66 2.12 14.10
C GLY A 635 -2.58 3.66 14.11
N ALA A 636 -3.56 4.31 13.50
CA ALA A 636 -3.63 5.77 13.42
C ALA A 636 -4.95 6.31 14.02
N PRO A 637 -5.27 6.03 15.29
CA PRO A 637 -6.58 6.34 15.87
C PRO A 637 -6.88 7.84 15.88
N TYR A 638 -5.88 8.70 16.11
CA TYR A 638 -6.07 10.15 16.10
C TYR A 638 -6.34 10.70 14.70
N GLY A 639 -5.65 10.17 13.68
CA GLY A 639 -5.97 10.48 12.28
C GLY A 639 -7.30 9.87 11.83
N GLY A 640 -7.75 8.79 12.48
CA GLY A 640 -9.09 8.24 12.32
C GLY A 640 -10.16 9.14 12.93
N LEU A 641 -9.96 9.66 14.14
CA LEU A 641 -10.88 10.59 14.80
C LEU A 641 -11.06 11.85 13.97
N ASP A 642 -9.95 12.42 13.48
CA ASP A 642 -9.95 13.58 12.60
C ASP A 642 -10.77 13.32 11.32
N ARG A 643 -10.64 12.14 10.71
CA ARG A 643 -11.43 11.77 9.51
C ARG A 643 -12.90 11.54 9.81
N VAL A 644 -13.23 10.79 10.87
CA VAL A 644 -14.61 10.43 11.21
C VAL A 644 -15.43 11.65 11.63
N MET A 645 -14.79 12.55 12.38
CA MET A 645 -15.45 13.73 12.92
C MET A 645 -15.35 14.92 11.97
N GLY A 646 -14.27 15.00 11.17
CA GLY A 646 -14.06 16.01 10.16
C GLY A 646 -14.15 17.43 10.72
N ALA A 647 -14.90 18.29 10.03
CA ALA A 647 -15.11 19.69 10.43
C ALA A 647 -15.82 19.86 11.79
N ARG A 648 -16.48 18.82 12.31
CA ARG A 648 -17.16 18.83 13.61
C ARG A 648 -16.20 18.72 14.78
N MET A 649 -14.94 18.35 14.52
CA MET A 649 -13.91 18.21 15.55
C MET A 649 -13.19 19.54 15.80
N ARG A 650 -13.23 20.01 17.05
CA ARG A 650 -12.39 21.11 17.52
C ARG A 650 -11.30 20.57 18.44
N VAL A 651 -10.06 20.93 18.16
CA VAL A 651 -8.91 20.62 19.01
C VAL A 651 -8.57 21.87 19.83
N GLU A 652 -8.67 21.78 21.15
CA GLU A 652 -8.30 22.86 22.06
C GLU A 652 -6.91 22.59 22.66
N ASP A 653 -5.92 23.40 22.25
CA ASP A 653 -4.60 23.43 22.87
C ASP A 653 -4.62 24.33 24.11
N GLN A 654 -3.95 23.91 25.19
CA GLN A 654 -3.90 24.62 26.49
C GLN A 654 -3.25 26.03 26.45
N GLN A 655 -2.94 26.61 25.30
CA GLN A 655 -2.23 27.90 25.21
C GLN A 655 -3.12 29.16 25.20
N THR A 656 -4.45 29.06 25.21
CA THR A 656 -5.36 30.22 25.12
C THR A 656 -6.23 30.46 26.36
N ARG A 657 -5.71 30.19 27.57
CA ARG A 657 -6.44 30.46 28.83
C ARG A 657 -5.72 31.33 29.86
N ASP A 658 -4.69 32.08 29.45
CA ASP A 658 -4.17 33.21 30.22
C ASP A 658 -4.25 34.49 29.37
N GLU A 659 -5.45 35.07 29.27
CA GLU A 659 -5.68 36.51 29.05
C GLU A 659 -6.68 37.05 30.07
#